data_AF-A0A0E3Z2U4-F1
#
_entry.id   AF-A0A0E3Z2U4-F1
#
_cell.length_a   1.000
_cell.length_b   1.000
_cell.length_c   1.000
_cell.angle_alpha   90.00
_cell.angle_beta   90.00
_cell.angle_gamma   90.00
#
_symmetry.space_group_name_H-M   'P 1'
#
loop_
_entity.id
_entity.type
_entity.pdbx_description
1 polymer ?
#
loop_
_entity_poly.entity_id
_entity_poly.type
_entity_poly.pdbx_seq_one_letter_code
_entity_poly.pdbx_strand_id
1 'polypeptide(L)'
;MHESIAGLVPILGRALLHFLWQGALIGLLAALALQLLRDARPQLRYAVACLALLACVLAPMAYVAWASMDAPAAMASASKAAAATEAGATGLVVALALLPVGQAVQGLESLLPRLVLLWAAGACTLSLRLALGVWWIGRLPVLSAPHLQRKWQARLDALGTRLGVRRAVELRLAMTLDSPVVAGWWRPVVLVPAALLARMPVDYLEALLAHELAHVRRHDYLVNLLQGVAEALLFYHPVTWWLSRRIRLEREQVADRLAADAIGEPRRLAVALAALADEQAALRAVPQPALTALGPPGGHLVKRIEQLVAPGRAASGGRFVFPLLGLAAAGLAFYAQAQRELATTVPAASVATAPATATTPLEAEAPAISGVVAATAHAPATPAPAPRATAAVQAAPVAAPAAAASPGGAPVVSAPPAPPTPPSRAVPAPPPPPAVPSAGTVPAPPAPPATPSARPVPAPPAPPRPPAVAQVRHHGAAGEPYALVRRGSEAYLMSGSSDDMPQIEAARRSLDGDFFWFRRNGQAYVVTDPAVLSRVGRSWSQADALGERMRVLGQEMEGHGRKMETIGREMEKVAGAARPPAGFEAAARQMETLGRQQGGIGERQARLALAMIGADDQRQAELQRQMQALEREQAALSRKMEAQSRQLEAEAGRHQRQMQPMEALSRQMEEASKPMDALGRQMDGLGRQMDEASQRAERETRQLIAESFDKGLAKPLPQRQ
;
A
#
# COMPACT_ATOMS: atom_id res chain seq x y z
N MET A 1 6.31 -32.90 -35.67
CA MET A 1 6.64 -32.22 -34.40
C MET A 1 7.29 -30.84 -34.64
N HIS A 2 8.29 -30.74 -35.52
CA HIS A 2 8.93 -29.44 -35.85
C HIS A 2 7.98 -28.38 -36.43
N GLU A 3 7.08 -28.75 -37.36
CA GLU A 3 6.13 -27.78 -37.94
C GLU A 3 5.09 -27.26 -36.93
N SER A 4 4.60 -28.13 -36.03
CA SER A 4 3.67 -27.74 -34.97
C SER A 4 4.30 -26.76 -33.98
N ILE A 5 5.59 -26.95 -33.67
CA ILE A 5 6.34 -26.03 -32.80
C ILE A 5 6.57 -24.69 -33.49
N ALA A 6 6.90 -24.69 -34.80
CA ALA A 6 7.11 -23.47 -35.57
C ALA A 6 5.86 -22.57 -35.63
N GLY A 7 4.66 -23.16 -35.71
CA GLY A 7 3.40 -22.41 -35.68
C GLY A 7 3.00 -21.86 -34.30
N LEU A 8 3.44 -22.50 -33.20
CA LEU A 8 3.12 -22.11 -31.84
C LEU A 8 3.91 -20.88 -31.35
N VAL A 9 5.17 -20.72 -31.79
CA VAL A 9 6.04 -19.61 -31.37
C VAL A 9 5.42 -18.23 -31.61
N PRO A 10 4.93 -17.87 -32.82
CA PRO A 10 4.33 -16.55 -33.03
C PRO A 10 3.03 -16.35 -32.24
N ILE A 11 2.24 -17.42 -32.03
CA ILE A 11 1.03 -17.37 -31.20
C ILE A 11 1.38 -17.07 -29.74
N LEU A 12 2.37 -17.77 -29.18
CA LEU A 12 2.87 -17.50 -27.82
C LEU A 12 3.44 -16.09 -27.70
N GLY A 13 4.24 -15.64 -28.68
CA GLY A 13 4.82 -14.31 -28.67
C GLY A 13 3.74 -13.22 -28.62
N ARG A 14 2.69 -13.35 -29.43
CA ARG A 14 1.54 -12.42 -29.39
C ARG A 14 0.76 -12.53 -28.09
N ALA A 15 0.57 -13.73 -27.54
CA ALA A 15 -0.10 -13.93 -26.25
C ALA A 15 0.61 -13.17 -25.12
N LEU A 16 1.95 -13.22 -25.07
CA LEU A 16 2.76 -12.53 -24.08
C LEU A 16 2.61 -11.00 -24.18
N LEU A 17 2.54 -10.46 -25.40
CA LEU A 17 2.33 -9.03 -25.66
C LEU A 17 0.90 -8.59 -25.31
N HIS A 18 -0.13 -9.34 -25.72
CA HIS A 18 -1.52 -9.06 -25.34
C HIS A 18 -1.71 -9.09 -23.82
N PHE A 19 -0.96 -9.95 -23.12
CA PHE A 19 -1.04 -10.01 -21.67
C PHE A 19 -0.57 -8.73 -20.97
N LEU A 20 0.25 -7.88 -21.60
CA LEU A 20 0.71 -6.62 -21.00
C LEU A 20 -0.46 -5.70 -20.63
N TRP A 21 -1.41 -5.49 -21.54
CA TRP A 21 -2.56 -4.64 -21.27
C TRP A 21 -3.66 -5.41 -20.52
N GLN A 22 -3.84 -6.71 -20.79
CA GLN A 22 -4.83 -7.55 -20.08
C GLN A 22 -4.47 -7.64 -18.59
N GLY A 23 -3.21 -7.90 -18.26
CA GLY A 23 -2.69 -7.96 -16.90
C GLY A 23 -2.79 -6.61 -16.19
N ALA A 24 -2.51 -5.50 -16.89
CA ALA A 24 -2.71 -4.15 -16.35
C ALA A 24 -4.19 -3.88 -16.01
N LEU A 25 -5.12 -4.24 -16.89
CA LEU A 25 -6.55 -4.09 -16.66
C LEU A 25 -7.05 -4.96 -15.49
N ILE A 26 -6.65 -6.23 -15.43
CA ILE A 26 -6.97 -7.13 -14.31
C ILE A 26 -6.42 -6.56 -13.01
N GLY A 27 -5.19 -6.05 -13.02
CA GLY A 27 -4.55 -5.42 -11.87
C GLY A 27 -5.31 -4.18 -11.38
N LEU A 28 -5.74 -3.32 -12.30
CA LEU A 28 -6.53 -2.12 -12.00
C LEU A 28 -7.88 -2.48 -11.37
N LEU A 29 -8.60 -3.44 -11.97
CA LEU A 29 -9.89 -3.91 -11.44
C LEU A 29 -9.72 -4.56 -10.07
N ALA A 30 -8.67 -5.38 -9.88
CA ALA A 30 -8.35 -5.99 -8.60
C ALA A 30 -7.99 -4.93 -7.54
N ALA A 31 -7.24 -3.90 -7.90
CA ALA A 31 -6.91 -2.79 -6.99
C ALA A 31 -8.16 -2.03 -6.56
N LEU A 32 -9.05 -1.71 -7.50
CA LEU A 32 -10.33 -1.07 -7.22
C LEU A 32 -11.21 -1.94 -6.30
N ALA A 33 -11.34 -3.23 -6.61
CA ALA A 33 -12.10 -4.17 -5.80
C ALA A 33 -11.54 -4.30 -4.37
N LEU A 34 -10.21 -4.41 -4.22
CA LEU A 34 -9.56 -4.48 -2.90
C LEU A 34 -9.71 -3.17 -2.10
N GLN A 35 -9.77 -2.03 -2.79
CA GLN A 35 -9.98 -0.73 -2.17
C GLN A 35 -11.43 -0.53 -1.72
N LEU A 36 -12.40 -0.98 -2.52
CA LEU A 36 -13.83 -1.05 -2.14
C LEU A 36 -14.04 -1.99 -0.94
N LEU A 37 -13.31 -3.10 -0.92
CA LEU A 37 -13.36 -4.12 0.13
C LEU A 37 -12.36 -3.87 1.26
N ARG A 38 -11.81 -2.65 1.40
CA ARG A 38 -10.76 -2.36 2.40
C ARG A 38 -11.19 -2.70 3.83
N ASP A 39 -12.46 -2.47 4.15
CA ASP A 39 -13.07 -2.69 5.47
C ASP A 39 -13.74 -4.09 5.58
N ALA A 40 -13.70 -4.87 4.50
CA ALA A 40 -14.26 -6.21 4.47
C ALA A 40 -13.37 -7.22 5.19
N ARG A 41 -13.93 -8.41 5.44
CA ARG A 41 -13.20 -9.52 6.07
C ARG A 41 -11.96 -9.91 5.22
N PRO A 42 -10.80 -10.22 5.84
CA PRO A 42 -9.57 -10.60 5.11
C PRO A 42 -9.78 -11.78 4.14
N GLN A 43 -10.70 -12.69 4.44
CA GLN A 43 -11.05 -13.83 3.58
C GLN A 43 -11.57 -13.39 2.21
N LEU A 44 -12.39 -12.33 2.15
CA LEU A 44 -12.96 -11.84 0.91
C LEU A 44 -11.88 -11.15 0.06
N ARG A 45 -11.03 -10.34 0.70
CA ARG A 45 -9.88 -9.68 0.05
C ARG A 45 -8.89 -10.70 -0.50
N TYR A 46 -8.61 -11.75 0.27
CA TYR A 46 -7.82 -12.90 -0.18
C TYR A 46 -8.44 -13.57 -1.41
N ALA A 47 -9.75 -13.87 -1.39
CA ALA A 47 -10.44 -14.50 -2.50
C ALA A 47 -10.40 -13.64 -3.78
N VAL A 48 -10.63 -12.32 -3.67
CA VAL A 48 -10.51 -11.39 -4.80
C VAL A 48 -9.11 -11.41 -5.41
N ALA A 49 -8.07 -11.39 -4.56
CA ALA A 49 -6.69 -11.42 -5.04
C ALA A 49 -6.33 -12.76 -5.71
N CYS A 50 -6.82 -13.89 -5.18
CA CYS A 50 -6.66 -15.21 -5.81
C CYS A 50 -7.37 -15.31 -7.16
N LEU A 51 -8.62 -14.82 -7.25
CA LEU A 51 -9.38 -14.80 -8.50
C LEU A 51 -8.71 -13.91 -9.56
N ALA A 52 -8.18 -12.76 -9.16
CA ALA A 52 -7.44 -11.89 -10.06
C ALA A 52 -6.16 -12.56 -10.58
N LEU A 53 -5.40 -13.25 -9.73
CA LEU A 53 -4.22 -13.99 -10.14
C LEU A 53 -4.58 -15.16 -11.08
N LEU A 54 -5.67 -15.87 -10.80
CA LEU A 54 -6.18 -16.92 -11.68
C LEU A 54 -6.56 -16.35 -13.05
N ALA A 55 -7.26 -15.20 -13.08
CA ALA A 55 -7.57 -14.51 -14.33
C ALA A 55 -6.31 -14.11 -15.12
N CYS A 56 -5.24 -13.69 -14.42
CA CYS A 56 -3.95 -13.40 -15.05
C CYS A 56 -3.34 -14.63 -15.74
N VAL A 57 -3.48 -15.83 -15.17
CA VAL A 57 -2.97 -17.07 -15.78
C VAL A 57 -3.88 -17.52 -16.93
N LEU A 58 -5.20 -17.40 -16.78
CA LEU A 58 -6.16 -17.85 -17.78
C LEU A 58 -6.22 -16.95 -19.02
N ALA A 59 -5.97 -15.64 -18.89
CA ALA A 59 -6.03 -14.69 -20.00
C ALA A 59 -5.10 -15.05 -21.19
N PRO A 60 -3.78 -15.27 -21.01
CA PRO A 60 -2.91 -15.67 -22.11
C PRO A 60 -3.24 -17.07 -22.64
N MET A 61 -3.71 -18.00 -21.79
CA MET A 61 -4.15 -19.32 -22.24
C MET A 61 -5.39 -19.24 -23.14
N ALA A 62 -6.35 -18.39 -22.78
CA ALA A 62 -7.55 -18.14 -23.59
C ALA A 62 -7.19 -17.52 -24.94
N TYR A 63 -6.22 -16.59 -24.97
CA TYR A 63 -5.73 -16.03 -26.23
C TYR A 63 -5.09 -17.10 -27.12
N VAL A 64 -4.21 -17.94 -26.56
CA VAL A 64 -3.57 -19.04 -27.32
C VAL A 64 -4.62 -20.01 -27.86
N ALA A 65 -5.60 -20.38 -27.04
CA ALA A 65 -6.70 -21.25 -27.46
C ALA A 65 -7.51 -20.63 -28.62
N TRP A 66 -7.92 -19.37 -28.47
CA TRP A 66 -8.63 -18.64 -29.53
C TRP A 66 -7.82 -18.53 -30.82
N ALA A 67 -6.55 -18.10 -30.73
CA ALA A 67 -5.67 -17.97 -31.88
C ALA A 67 -5.37 -19.32 -32.56
N SER A 68 -5.35 -20.42 -31.81
CA SER A 68 -5.17 -21.77 -32.36
C SER A 68 -6.39 -22.27 -33.13
N MET A 69 -7.59 -21.78 -32.79
CA MET A 69 -8.83 -22.10 -33.51
C MET A 69 -8.95 -21.34 -34.83
N ASP A 70 -8.43 -20.11 -34.90
CA ASP A 70 -8.47 -19.27 -36.10
C ASP A 70 -7.28 -19.51 -37.07
N ALA A 71 -6.22 -20.17 -36.61
CA ALA A 71 -5.03 -20.47 -37.42
C ALA A 71 -5.31 -21.19 -38.76
N PRO A 72 -6.23 -22.19 -38.86
CA PRO A 72 -6.55 -22.85 -40.12
C PRO A 72 -7.20 -21.90 -41.14
N ALA A 73 -8.09 -21.01 -40.68
CA ALA A 73 -8.77 -20.03 -41.52
C ALA A 73 -7.84 -18.91 -41.99
N ALA A 74 -6.90 -18.50 -41.14
CA ALA A 74 -5.85 -17.55 -41.47
C ALA A 74 -4.85 -18.13 -42.49
N MET A 75 -4.42 -19.39 -42.34
CA MET A 75 -3.57 -20.08 -43.34
C MET A 75 -4.28 -20.24 -44.69
N ALA A 76 -5.57 -20.58 -44.69
CA ALA A 76 -6.36 -20.67 -45.92
C ALA A 76 -6.49 -19.30 -46.62
N SER A 77 -6.64 -18.22 -45.85
CA SER A 77 -6.72 -16.85 -46.38
C SER A 77 -5.36 -16.34 -46.87
N ALA A 78 -4.27 -16.67 -46.18
CA ALA A 78 -2.91 -16.33 -46.58
C ALA A 78 -2.48 -17.08 -47.86
N SER A 79 -2.88 -18.35 -48.02
CA SER A 79 -2.67 -19.10 -49.27
C SER A 79 -3.43 -18.47 -50.45
N LYS A 80 -4.67 -18.03 -50.25
CA LYS A 80 -5.45 -17.28 -51.26
C LYS A 80 -4.82 -15.93 -51.59
N ALA A 81 -4.29 -15.21 -50.59
CA ALA A 81 -3.59 -13.95 -50.80
C ALA A 81 -2.25 -14.13 -51.52
N ALA A 82 -1.49 -15.18 -51.21
CA ALA A 82 -0.26 -15.52 -51.92
C ALA A 82 -0.52 -15.83 -53.40
N ALA A 83 -1.58 -16.61 -53.69
CA ALA A 83 -2.04 -16.85 -55.06
C ALA A 83 -2.49 -15.56 -55.78
N ALA A 84 -3.10 -14.60 -55.08
CA ALA A 84 -3.44 -13.29 -55.64
C ALA A 84 -2.22 -12.38 -55.86
N THR A 85 -1.17 -12.54 -55.05
CA THR A 85 0.10 -11.82 -55.21
C THR A 85 0.85 -12.29 -56.45
N GLU A 86 0.80 -13.58 -56.78
CA GLU A 86 1.31 -14.13 -58.05
C GLU A 86 0.52 -13.64 -59.28
N ALA A 87 -0.77 -13.32 -59.10
CA ALA A 87 -1.65 -12.80 -60.16
C ALA A 87 -1.51 -11.28 -60.43
N GLY A 88 -0.43 -10.63 -59.98
CA GLY A 88 -0.11 -9.24 -60.34
C GLY A 88 -0.56 -8.15 -59.37
N ALA A 89 -1.07 -8.51 -58.18
CA ALA A 89 -1.41 -7.56 -57.11
C ALA A 89 -0.19 -7.11 -56.26
N THR A 90 1.03 -7.19 -56.81
CA THR A 90 2.29 -6.89 -56.10
C THR A 90 2.41 -5.42 -55.69
N GLY A 91 1.89 -4.47 -56.49
CA GLY A 91 2.05 -3.03 -56.24
C GLY A 91 1.36 -2.53 -54.96
N LEU A 92 0.13 -2.98 -54.69
CA LEU A 92 -0.64 -2.53 -53.52
C LEU A 92 -0.11 -3.15 -52.22
N VAL A 93 0.29 -4.42 -52.26
CA VAL A 93 0.85 -5.14 -51.10
C VAL A 93 2.21 -4.56 -50.71
N VAL A 94 3.06 -4.25 -51.69
CA VAL A 94 4.36 -3.59 -51.45
C VAL A 94 4.17 -2.16 -50.93
N ALA A 95 3.21 -1.41 -51.48
CA ALA A 95 2.91 -0.05 -51.00
C ALA A 95 2.41 -0.05 -49.54
N LEU A 96 1.55 -0.99 -49.14
CA LEU A 96 1.13 -1.14 -47.74
C LEU A 96 2.26 -1.58 -46.81
N ALA A 97 3.17 -2.45 -47.29
CA ALA A 97 4.32 -2.91 -46.50
C ALA A 97 5.36 -1.81 -46.24
N LEU A 98 5.46 -0.82 -47.14
CA LEU A 98 6.35 0.34 -47.01
C LEU A 98 5.79 1.44 -46.11
N LEU A 99 4.52 1.37 -45.69
CA LEU A 99 3.98 2.30 -44.70
C LEU A 99 4.71 2.14 -43.35
N PRO A 100 4.89 3.22 -42.57
CA PRO A 100 5.57 3.16 -41.27
C PRO A 100 4.98 2.13 -40.31
N VAL A 101 3.66 1.93 -40.35
CA VAL A 101 2.94 0.91 -39.57
C VAL A 101 3.26 -0.51 -40.06
N GLY A 102 3.36 -0.71 -41.38
CA GLY A 102 3.72 -2.00 -41.96
C GLY A 102 5.13 -2.44 -41.58
N GLN A 103 6.10 -1.52 -41.63
CA GLN A 103 7.47 -1.78 -41.19
C GLN A 103 7.57 -2.04 -39.68
N ALA A 104 6.80 -1.31 -38.85
CA ALA A 104 6.77 -1.55 -37.41
C ALA A 104 6.20 -2.93 -37.05
N VAL A 105 5.13 -3.37 -37.73
CA VAL A 105 4.54 -4.70 -37.52
C VAL A 105 5.49 -5.81 -37.94
N GLN A 106 6.18 -5.68 -39.08
CA GLN A 106 7.19 -6.65 -39.54
C GLN A 106 8.38 -6.72 -38.58
N GLY A 107 8.85 -5.57 -38.09
CA GLY A 107 9.89 -5.50 -37.06
C GLY A 107 9.49 -6.24 -35.79
N LEU A 108 8.24 -6.05 -35.32
CA LEU A 108 7.72 -6.73 -34.13
C LEU A 108 7.60 -8.25 -34.31
N GLU A 109 7.08 -8.72 -35.45
CA GLU A 109 6.96 -10.15 -35.76
C GLU A 109 8.34 -10.84 -35.79
N SER A 110 9.39 -10.17 -36.27
CA SER A 110 10.76 -10.69 -36.24
C SER A 110 11.35 -10.83 -34.83
N LEU A 111 10.84 -10.07 -33.86
CA LEU A 111 11.27 -10.11 -32.46
C LEU A 111 10.53 -11.17 -31.65
N LEU A 112 9.36 -11.64 -32.09
CA LEU A 112 8.53 -12.62 -31.36
C LEU A 112 9.31 -13.90 -30.97
N PRO A 113 10.08 -14.56 -31.87
CA PRO A 113 10.82 -15.77 -31.50
C PRO A 113 11.87 -15.52 -30.42
N ARG A 114 12.55 -14.35 -30.46
CA ARG A 114 13.54 -13.96 -29.45
C ARG A 114 12.86 -13.69 -28.09
N LEU A 115 11.70 -13.04 -28.11
CA LEU A 115 10.89 -12.80 -26.92
C LEU A 115 10.43 -14.11 -26.28
N VAL A 116 9.94 -15.06 -27.07
CA VAL A 116 9.52 -16.38 -26.58
C VAL A 116 10.71 -17.16 -26.02
N LEU A 117 11.88 -17.10 -26.66
CA LEU A 117 13.09 -17.76 -26.15
C LEU A 117 13.53 -17.17 -24.81
N LEU A 118 13.57 -15.84 -24.70
CA LEU A 118 13.92 -15.14 -23.46
C LEU A 118 12.92 -15.45 -22.33
N TRP A 119 11.63 -15.41 -22.66
CA TRP A 119 10.56 -15.80 -21.74
C TRP A 119 10.72 -17.25 -21.29
N ALA A 120 10.94 -18.19 -22.20
CA ALA A 120 11.10 -19.61 -21.89
C ALA A 120 12.33 -19.85 -21.00
N ALA A 121 13.45 -19.18 -21.26
CA ALA A 121 14.64 -19.26 -20.42
C ALA A 121 14.35 -18.77 -18.98
N GLY A 122 13.65 -17.63 -18.85
CA GLY A 122 13.24 -17.10 -17.55
C GLY A 122 12.27 -18.02 -16.81
N ALA A 123 11.23 -18.50 -17.49
CA ALA A 123 10.22 -19.40 -16.94
C ALA A 123 10.84 -20.74 -16.51
N CYS A 124 11.74 -21.32 -17.31
CA CYS A 124 12.48 -22.53 -16.97
C CYS A 124 13.37 -22.33 -15.73
N THR A 125 14.08 -21.20 -15.65
CA THR A 125 14.95 -20.89 -14.51
C THR A 125 14.15 -20.77 -13.21
N LEU A 126 13.02 -20.04 -13.24
CA LEU A 126 12.15 -19.88 -12.07
C LEU A 126 11.43 -21.18 -11.70
N SER A 127 11.01 -21.98 -12.69
CA SER A 127 10.40 -23.29 -12.46
C SER A 127 11.40 -24.28 -11.86
N LEU A 128 12.65 -24.27 -12.34
CA LEU A 128 13.73 -25.08 -11.76
C LEU A 128 14.01 -24.66 -10.32
N ARG A 129 14.12 -23.36 -10.05
CA ARG A 129 14.26 -22.84 -8.68
C ARG A 129 13.12 -23.31 -7.77
N LEU A 130 11.87 -23.26 -8.25
CA LEU A 130 10.71 -23.73 -7.51
C LEU A 130 10.79 -25.24 -7.24
N ALA A 131 11.12 -26.04 -8.26
CA ALA A 131 11.26 -27.49 -8.14
C ALA A 131 12.38 -27.88 -7.16
N LEU A 132 13.53 -27.21 -7.24
CA LEU A 132 14.66 -27.39 -6.31
C LEU A 132 14.25 -27.02 -4.88
N GLY A 133 13.47 -25.95 -4.69
CA GLY A 133 12.96 -25.56 -3.38
C GLY A 133 12.05 -26.63 -2.77
N VAL A 134 11.10 -27.16 -3.55
CA VAL A 134 10.22 -28.26 -3.10
C VAL A 134 11.02 -29.52 -2.80
N TRP A 135 11.98 -29.86 -3.65
CA TRP A 135 12.86 -31.01 -3.44
C TRP A 135 13.73 -30.86 -2.19
N TRP A 136 14.31 -29.68 -1.97
CA TRP A 136 15.13 -29.38 -0.78
C TRP A 136 14.36 -29.56 0.51
N ILE A 137 13.11 -29.08 0.58
CA ILE A 137 12.25 -29.25 1.76
C ILE A 137 12.04 -30.73 2.08
N GLY A 138 11.87 -31.58 1.05
CA GLY A 138 11.75 -33.04 1.22
C GLY A 138 13.03 -33.74 1.68
N ARG A 139 14.19 -33.07 1.57
CA ARG A 139 15.51 -33.58 1.96
C ARG A 139 16.03 -33.01 3.28
N LEU A 140 15.25 -32.17 3.97
CA LEU A 140 15.66 -31.58 5.23
C LEU A 140 15.96 -32.68 6.27
N PRO A 141 17.09 -32.59 6.99
CA PRO A 141 17.44 -33.55 8.02
C PRO A 141 16.43 -33.45 9.18
N VAL A 142 15.77 -34.57 9.45
CA VAL A 142 14.81 -34.73 10.55
C VAL A 142 15.53 -35.37 11.73
N LEU A 143 15.33 -34.81 12.92
CA LEU A 143 15.81 -35.37 14.18
C LEU A 143 14.93 -36.56 14.58
N SER A 144 15.56 -37.72 14.76
CA SER A 144 14.90 -38.92 15.28
C SER A 144 14.73 -38.84 16.80
N ALA A 145 13.60 -38.31 17.28
CA ALA A 145 13.23 -38.29 18.70
C ALA A 145 11.78 -38.77 18.93
N PRO A 146 11.52 -40.09 18.86
CA PRO A 146 10.16 -40.64 18.78
C PRO A 146 9.29 -40.40 20.03
N HIS A 147 9.88 -40.23 21.22
CA HIS A 147 9.12 -39.88 22.43
C HIS A 147 8.65 -38.42 22.41
N LEU A 148 9.53 -37.50 22.05
CA LEU A 148 9.22 -36.07 21.97
C LEU A 148 8.21 -35.81 20.84
N GLN A 149 8.40 -36.46 19.69
CA GLN A 149 7.50 -36.40 18.55
C GLN A 149 6.08 -36.85 18.94
N ARG A 150 5.92 -37.99 19.65
CA ARG A 150 4.60 -38.47 20.10
C ARG A 150 3.90 -37.49 21.05
N LYS A 151 4.63 -36.89 22.00
CA LYS A 151 4.07 -35.91 22.94
C LYS A 151 3.53 -34.67 22.22
N TRP A 152 4.29 -34.16 21.24
CA TRP A 152 3.88 -32.98 20.48
C TRP A 152 2.86 -33.30 19.38
N GLN A 153 2.88 -34.50 18.83
CA GLN A 153 1.84 -35.00 17.93
C GLN A 153 0.48 -34.99 18.62
N ALA A 154 0.37 -35.49 19.86
CA ALA A 154 -0.88 -35.47 20.61
C ALA A 154 -1.42 -34.03 20.84
N ARG A 155 -0.54 -33.06 21.11
CA ARG A 155 -0.92 -31.64 21.21
C ARG A 155 -1.37 -31.07 19.86
N LEU A 156 -0.66 -31.40 18.78
CA LEU A 156 -1.02 -31.01 17.42
C LEU A 156 -2.39 -31.59 17.03
N ASP A 157 -2.67 -32.84 17.36
CA ASP A 157 -3.94 -33.51 17.07
C ASP A 157 -5.11 -32.86 17.84
N ALA A 158 -4.88 -32.49 19.11
CA ALA A 158 -5.86 -31.74 19.91
C ALA A 158 -6.17 -30.37 19.29
N LEU A 159 -5.14 -29.63 18.86
CA LEU A 159 -5.30 -28.35 18.16
C LEU A 159 -5.98 -28.53 16.79
N GLY A 160 -5.61 -29.57 16.05
CA GLY A 160 -6.20 -29.93 14.76
C GLY A 160 -7.69 -30.21 14.88
N THR A 161 -8.11 -30.88 15.96
CA THR A 161 -9.51 -31.14 16.28
C THR A 161 -10.27 -29.83 16.55
N ARG A 162 -9.70 -28.91 17.36
CA ARG A 162 -10.29 -27.59 17.64
C ARG A 162 -10.42 -26.72 16.38
N LEU A 163 -9.44 -26.79 15.47
CA LEU A 163 -9.45 -26.10 14.18
C LEU A 163 -10.30 -26.83 13.12
N GLY A 164 -10.83 -28.02 13.39
CA GLY A 164 -11.61 -28.82 12.44
C GLY A 164 -10.79 -29.31 11.24
N VAL A 165 -9.50 -29.59 11.43
CA VAL A 165 -8.62 -30.20 10.42
C VAL A 165 -9.00 -31.66 10.27
N ARG A 166 -9.50 -32.04 9.09
CA ARG A 166 -9.99 -33.42 8.82
C ARG A 166 -8.89 -34.40 8.41
N ARG A 167 -7.73 -33.91 7.99
CA ARG A 167 -6.60 -34.73 7.54
C ARG A 167 -5.64 -34.98 8.70
N ALA A 168 -5.09 -36.18 8.78
CA ALA A 168 -3.99 -36.46 9.69
C ALA A 168 -2.76 -35.62 9.28
N VAL A 169 -2.24 -34.83 10.22
CA VAL A 169 -1.06 -33.98 10.02
C VAL A 169 0.07 -34.56 10.85
N GLU A 170 1.18 -34.92 10.21
CA GLU A 170 2.33 -35.49 10.92
C GLU A 170 3.23 -34.35 11.42
N LEU A 171 3.67 -34.41 12.69
CA LEU A 171 4.68 -33.51 13.23
C LEU A 171 6.05 -34.15 13.10
N ARG A 172 7.01 -33.43 12.53
CA ARG A 172 8.42 -33.86 12.43
C ARG A 172 9.36 -32.79 12.98
N LEU A 173 10.46 -33.22 13.56
CA LEU A 173 11.43 -32.33 14.18
C LEU A 173 12.58 -32.05 13.22
N ALA A 174 12.77 -30.80 12.82
CA ALA A 174 13.85 -30.41 11.92
C ALA A 174 15.05 -29.85 12.69
N MET A 175 16.27 -30.15 12.21
CA MET A 175 17.50 -29.68 12.86
C MET A 175 17.96 -28.29 12.39
N THR A 176 17.63 -27.91 11.16
CA THR A 176 18.25 -26.77 10.46
C THR A 176 17.25 -25.66 10.09
N LEU A 177 16.06 -25.65 10.69
CA LEU A 177 15.02 -24.66 10.40
C LEU A 177 14.96 -23.56 11.47
N ASP A 178 14.66 -22.33 11.05
CA ASP A 178 14.53 -21.16 11.94
C ASP A 178 13.07 -20.85 12.31
N SER A 179 12.10 -21.54 11.69
CA SER A 179 10.66 -21.35 11.89
C SER A 179 9.94 -22.68 11.70
N PRO A 180 8.77 -22.90 12.35
CA PRO A 180 7.86 -23.96 11.95
C PRO A 180 7.47 -23.77 10.47
N VAL A 181 7.41 -24.87 9.72
CA VAL A 181 7.05 -24.86 8.30
C VAL A 181 6.12 -26.03 8.00
N VAL A 182 5.03 -25.77 7.28
CA VAL A 182 4.18 -26.82 6.69
C VAL A 182 4.74 -27.26 5.34
N ALA A 183 4.97 -28.56 5.18
CA ALA A 183 5.41 -29.19 3.94
C ALA A 183 4.45 -30.31 3.50
N GLY A 184 4.42 -30.61 2.19
CA GLY A 184 3.68 -31.74 1.65
C GLY A 184 2.24 -31.42 1.20
N TRP A 185 1.92 -31.78 -0.05
CA TRP A 185 0.64 -31.49 -0.69
C TRP A 185 -0.46 -32.55 -0.52
N TRP A 186 -0.08 -33.80 -0.28
CA TRP A 186 -1.00 -34.95 -0.17
C TRP A 186 -1.09 -35.46 1.27
N ARG A 187 0.04 -35.42 1.99
CA ARG A 187 0.14 -35.64 3.44
C ARG A 187 0.85 -34.43 4.05
N PRO A 188 0.12 -33.47 4.66
CA PRO A 188 0.74 -32.31 5.26
C PRO A 188 1.57 -32.75 6.48
N VAL A 189 2.81 -32.26 6.53
CA VAL A 189 3.77 -32.47 7.60
C VAL A 189 4.15 -31.11 8.18
N VAL A 190 4.00 -30.94 9.49
CA VAL A 190 4.47 -29.75 10.20
C VAL A 190 5.89 -30.03 10.68
N LEU A 191 6.85 -29.33 10.09
CA LEU A 191 8.25 -29.37 10.49
C LEU A 191 8.48 -28.33 11.58
N VAL A 192 8.86 -28.77 12.77
CA VAL A 192 9.13 -27.89 13.91
C VAL A 192 10.63 -27.89 14.21
N PRO A 193 11.29 -26.73 14.26
CA PRO A 193 12.67 -26.63 14.72
C PRO A 193 12.86 -27.20 16.12
N ALA A 194 13.84 -28.09 16.30
CA ALA A 194 14.21 -28.60 17.62
C ALA A 194 14.68 -27.48 18.57
N ALA A 195 15.29 -26.42 18.03
CA ALA A 195 15.71 -25.25 18.79
C ALA A 195 14.53 -24.50 19.44
N LEU A 196 13.42 -24.33 18.70
CA LEU A 196 12.22 -23.68 19.23
C LEU A 196 11.58 -24.50 20.35
N LEU A 197 11.58 -25.83 20.22
CA LEU A 197 11.10 -26.74 21.26
C LEU A 197 11.90 -26.64 22.57
N ALA A 198 13.20 -26.32 22.49
CA ALA A 198 14.07 -26.18 23.65
C ALA A 198 13.99 -24.78 24.30
N ARG A 199 13.72 -23.74 23.50
CA ARG A 199 13.85 -22.33 23.93
C ARG A 199 12.52 -21.61 24.16
N MET A 200 11.43 -22.10 23.57
CA MET A 200 10.14 -21.43 23.61
C MET A 200 9.19 -22.04 24.65
N PRO A 201 8.48 -21.21 25.44
CA PRO A 201 7.39 -21.69 26.30
C PRO A 201 6.35 -22.49 25.51
N VAL A 202 5.82 -23.52 26.15
CA VAL A 202 4.91 -24.49 25.54
C VAL A 202 3.66 -23.81 24.97
N ASP A 203 3.08 -22.85 25.70
CA ASP A 203 1.86 -22.14 25.28
C ASP A 203 2.08 -21.27 24.04
N TYR A 204 3.29 -20.76 23.84
CA TYR A 204 3.65 -19.97 22.66
C TYR A 204 3.87 -20.88 21.46
N LEU A 205 4.51 -22.03 21.66
CA LEU A 205 4.68 -23.01 20.60
C LEU A 205 3.33 -23.59 20.15
N GLU A 206 2.37 -23.82 21.06
CA GLU A 206 1.00 -24.19 20.69
C GLU A 206 0.29 -23.12 19.86
N ALA A 207 0.49 -21.83 20.19
CA ALA A 207 -0.06 -20.74 19.39
C ALA A 207 0.53 -20.71 17.97
N LEU A 208 1.84 -20.94 17.82
CA LEU A 208 2.49 -21.06 16.50
C LEU A 208 2.01 -22.31 15.74
N LEU A 209 1.84 -23.45 16.41
CA LEU A 209 1.30 -24.66 15.78
C LEU A 209 -0.15 -24.48 15.34
N ALA A 210 -0.95 -23.73 16.09
CA ALA A 210 -2.31 -23.36 15.66
C ALA A 210 -2.30 -22.51 14.39
N HIS A 211 -1.33 -21.59 14.26
CA HIS A 211 -1.09 -20.81 13.03
C HIS A 211 -0.74 -21.70 11.84
N GLU A 212 0.22 -22.62 12.00
CA GLU A 212 0.60 -23.55 10.94
C GLU A 212 -0.56 -24.50 10.56
N LEU A 213 -1.33 -24.99 11.53
CA LEU A 213 -2.53 -25.79 11.26
C LEU A 213 -3.62 -25.00 10.52
N ALA A 214 -3.72 -23.69 10.73
CA ALA A 214 -4.63 -22.84 9.96
C ALA A 214 -4.26 -22.83 8.46
N HIS A 215 -2.96 -22.82 8.13
CA HIS A 215 -2.49 -22.98 6.74
C HIS A 215 -2.83 -24.36 6.17
N VAL A 216 -2.68 -25.43 6.97
CA VAL A 216 -3.06 -26.79 6.56
C VAL A 216 -4.57 -26.88 6.28
N ARG A 217 -5.41 -26.36 7.18
CA ARG A 217 -6.88 -26.34 7.02
C ARG A 217 -7.30 -25.67 5.73
N ARG A 218 -6.63 -24.57 5.37
CA ARG A 218 -6.94 -23.77 4.18
C ARG A 218 -6.26 -24.25 2.91
N HIS A 219 -5.43 -25.29 2.98
CA HIS A 219 -4.68 -25.80 1.84
C HIS A 219 -3.78 -24.71 1.20
N ASP A 220 -3.24 -23.82 2.04
CA ASP A 220 -2.46 -22.66 1.57
C ASP A 220 -1.20 -23.05 0.78
N TYR A 221 -0.71 -24.28 0.94
CA TYR A 221 0.37 -24.85 0.14
C TYR A 221 0.03 -24.91 -1.36
N LEU A 222 -1.22 -25.21 -1.72
CA LEU A 222 -1.65 -25.32 -3.12
C LEU A 222 -1.67 -23.94 -3.75
N VAL A 223 -2.21 -22.97 -3.02
CA VAL A 223 -2.21 -21.57 -3.48
C VAL A 223 -0.78 -21.06 -3.60
N ASN A 224 0.12 -21.40 -2.68
CA ASN A 224 1.54 -21.04 -2.78
C ASN A 224 2.23 -21.67 -4.01
N LEU A 225 1.91 -22.93 -4.34
CA LEU A 225 2.41 -23.58 -5.55
C LEU A 225 1.89 -22.90 -6.81
N LEU A 226 0.58 -22.62 -6.87
CA LEU A 226 -0.04 -21.90 -7.98
C LEU A 226 0.51 -20.48 -8.14
N GLN A 227 0.78 -19.78 -7.03
CA GLN A 227 1.48 -18.50 -7.03
C GLN A 227 2.89 -18.63 -7.61
N GLY A 228 3.65 -19.66 -7.22
CA GLY A 228 4.98 -19.92 -7.76
C GLY A 228 4.96 -20.20 -9.26
N VAL A 229 3.99 -20.97 -9.75
CA VAL A 229 3.79 -21.21 -11.19
C VAL A 229 3.39 -19.93 -11.92
N ALA A 230 2.45 -19.15 -11.37
CA ALA A 230 2.04 -17.88 -11.96
C ALA A 230 3.19 -16.85 -11.99
N GLU A 231 3.98 -16.75 -10.91
CA GLU A 231 5.19 -15.93 -10.85
C GLU A 231 6.25 -16.40 -11.86
N ALA A 232 6.40 -17.71 -12.08
CA ALA A 232 7.34 -18.24 -13.06
C ALA A 232 6.92 -17.97 -14.51
N LEU A 233 5.63 -18.10 -14.82
CA LEU A 233 5.10 -17.88 -16.18
C LEU A 233 4.95 -16.39 -16.51
N LEU A 234 4.58 -15.57 -15.54
CA LEU A 234 4.25 -14.15 -15.73
C LEU A 234 5.25 -13.23 -15.01
N PHE A 235 6.50 -13.68 -14.86
CA PHE A 235 7.57 -13.00 -14.11
C PHE A 235 7.86 -11.59 -14.63
N TYR A 236 7.61 -11.33 -15.91
CA TYR A 236 7.87 -10.04 -16.55
C TYR A 236 6.81 -8.99 -16.19
N HIS A 237 5.68 -9.38 -15.60
CA HIS A 237 4.54 -8.49 -15.37
C HIS A 237 4.44 -8.03 -13.89
N PRO A 238 4.50 -6.71 -13.59
CA PRO A 238 4.52 -6.21 -12.22
C PRO A 238 3.24 -6.49 -11.41
N VAL A 239 2.08 -6.54 -12.07
CA VAL A 239 0.80 -6.87 -11.41
C VAL A 239 0.82 -8.28 -10.80
N THR A 240 1.48 -9.25 -11.42
CA THR A 240 1.60 -10.62 -10.88
C THR A 240 2.32 -10.61 -9.53
N TRP A 241 3.45 -9.88 -9.45
CA TRP A 241 4.21 -9.72 -8.21
C TRP A 241 3.43 -8.97 -7.13
N TRP A 242 2.71 -7.92 -7.52
CA TRP A 242 1.84 -7.16 -6.62
C TRP A 242 0.70 -8.02 -6.06
N LEU A 243 -0.05 -8.73 -6.92
CA LEU A 243 -1.11 -9.65 -6.51
C LEU A 243 -0.58 -10.75 -5.61
N SER A 244 0.55 -11.36 -5.98
CA SER A 244 1.14 -12.42 -5.19
C SER A 244 1.60 -11.93 -3.80
N ARG A 245 2.18 -10.73 -3.72
CA ARG A 245 2.48 -10.07 -2.44
C ARG A 245 1.21 -9.81 -1.64
N ARG A 246 0.14 -9.34 -2.28
CA ARG A 246 -1.15 -9.09 -1.62
C ARG A 246 -1.76 -10.37 -1.07
N ILE A 247 -1.78 -11.46 -1.84
CA ILE A 247 -2.26 -12.78 -1.41
C ILE A 247 -1.48 -13.24 -0.18
N ARG A 248 -0.14 -13.12 -0.18
CA ARG A 248 0.70 -13.46 0.98
C ARG A 248 0.26 -12.68 2.23
N LEU A 249 0.05 -11.37 2.12
CA LEU A 249 -0.36 -10.54 3.26
C LEU A 249 -1.75 -10.90 3.81
N GLU A 250 -2.74 -11.07 2.94
CA GLU A 250 -4.08 -11.46 3.37
C GLU A 250 -4.10 -12.88 3.94
N ARG A 251 -3.25 -13.77 3.41
CA ARG A 251 -3.13 -15.15 3.89
C ARG A 251 -2.70 -15.21 5.35
N GLU A 252 -1.65 -14.47 5.72
CA GLU A 252 -1.16 -14.42 7.10
C GLU A 252 -2.23 -13.86 8.05
N GLN A 253 -2.96 -12.80 7.65
CA GLN A 253 -4.05 -12.23 8.45
C GLN A 253 -5.20 -13.21 8.70
N VAL A 254 -5.56 -14.01 7.69
CA VAL A 254 -6.59 -15.03 7.83
C VAL A 254 -6.11 -16.17 8.75
N ALA A 255 -4.85 -16.59 8.62
CA ALA A 255 -4.26 -17.62 9.46
C ALA A 255 -4.17 -17.17 10.93
N ASP A 256 -3.69 -15.94 11.18
CA ASP A 256 -3.61 -15.32 12.51
C ASP A 256 -4.98 -15.33 13.22
N ARG A 257 -6.03 -14.95 12.49
CA ARG A 257 -7.39 -14.92 13.02
C ARG A 257 -7.89 -16.32 13.39
N LEU A 258 -7.71 -17.30 12.50
CA LEU A 258 -8.13 -18.68 12.76
C LEU A 258 -7.37 -19.29 13.95
N ALA A 259 -6.07 -19.01 14.06
CA ALA A 259 -5.24 -19.44 15.17
C ALA A 259 -5.68 -18.79 16.49
N ALA A 260 -5.90 -17.47 16.49
CA ALA A 260 -6.38 -16.71 17.63
C ALA A 260 -7.76 -17.21 18.12
N ASP A 261 -8.69 -17.45 17.18
CA ASP A 261 -10.01 -18.01 17.47
C ASP A 261 -9.90 -19.43 18.07
N ALA A 262 -8.99 -20.26 17.55
CA ALA A 262 -8.79 -21.62 18.02
C ALA A 262 -8.17 -21.69 19.42
N ILE A 263 -7.18 -20.85 19.73
CA ILE A 263 -6.55 -20.81 21.06
C ILE A 263 -7.38 -20.04 22.09
N GLY A 264 -8.27 -19.15 21.65
CA GLY A 264 -9.16 -18.33 22.48
C GLY A 264 -8.50 -17.07 23.07
N GLU A 265 -7.26 -16.76 22.67
CA GLU A 265 -6.45 -15.69 23.25
C GLU A 265 -5.50 -15.04 22.22
N PRO A 266 -5.95 -13.97 21.53
CA PRO A 266 -5.18 -13.32 20.47
C PRO A 266 -3.83 -12.73 20.93
N ARG A 267 -3.75 -12.26 22.17
CA ARG A 267 -2.52 -11.68 22.75
C ARG A 267 -1.40 -12.72 22.87
N ARG A 268 -1.74 -13.97 23.22
CA ARG A 268 -0.76 -15.06 23.31
C ARG A 268 -0.14 -15.37 21.96
N LEU A 269 -0.92 -15.34 20.87
CA LEU A 269 -0.38 -15.45 19.51
C LEU A 269 0.55 -14.28 19.16
N ALA A 270 0.17 -13.05 19.51
CA ALA A 270 0.99 -11.87 19.26
C ALA A 270 2.36 -11.95 19.97
N VAL A 271 2.37 -12.39 21.23
CA VAL A 271 3.61 -12.61 22.00
C VAL A 271 4.42 -13.77 21.42
N ALA A 272 3.78 -14.86 21.01
CA ALA A 272 4.46 -15.99 20.39
C ALA A 272 5.15 -15.60 19.06
N LEU A 273 4.50 -14.77 18.25
CA LEU A 273 5.07 -14.23 17.00
C LEU A 273 6.24 -13.28 17.25
N ALA A 274 6.18 -12.46 18.30
CA ALA A 274 7.29 -11.61 18.72
C ALA A 274 8.49 -12.45 19.20
N ALA A 275 8.24 -13.43 20.08
CA ALA A 275 9.28 -14.34 20.56
C ALA A 275 9.93 -15.15 19.42
N LEU A 276 9.15 -15.60 18.44
CA LEU A 276 9.69 -16.26 17.25
C LEU A 276 10.61 -15.33 16.44
N ALA A 277 10.24 -14.06 16.29
CA ALA A 277 11.05 -13.09 15.57
C ALA A 277 12.37 -12.78 16.28
N ASP A 278 12.35 -12.67 17.62
CA ASP A 278 13.55 -12.49 18.43
C ASP A 278 14.49 -13.70 18.33
N GLU A 279 13.94 -14.91 18.37
CA GLU A 279 14.67 -16.16 18.16
C GLU A 279 15.34 -16.21 16.77
N GLN A 280 14.62 -15.79 15.72
CA GLN A 280 15.17 -15.71 14.36
C GLN A 280 16.25 -14.63 14.24
N ALA A 281 16.08 -13.48 14.89
CA ALA A 281 17.08 -12.42 14.91
C ALA A 281 18.38 -12.87 15.59
N ALA A 282 18.26 -13.61 16.70
CA ALA A 282 19.41 -14.19 17.41
C ALA A 282 20.18 -15.21 16.55
N LEU A 283 19.49 -15.99 15.70
CA LEU A 283 20.12 -16.96 14.80
C LEU A 283 20.76 -16.31 13.56
N ARG A 284 20.30 -15.11 13.15
CA ARG A 284 20.76 -14.37 11.96
C ARG A 284 21.89 -13.38 12.23
N ALA A 285 22.71 -13.60 13.26
CA ALA A 285 23.82 -12.70 13.67
C ALA A 285 24.94 -12.48 12.61
N VAL A 286 24.76 -12.92 11.36
CA VAL A 286 25.63 -12.58 10.22
C VAL A 286 24.93 -11.50 9.38
N PRO A 287 25.53 -10.30 9.21
CA PRO A 287 24.94 -9.26 8.38
C PRO A 287 24.91 -9.73 6.92
N GLN A 288 23.72 -10.00 6.39
CA GLN A 288 23.56 -10.23 4.95
C GLN A 288 23.59 -8.87 4.23
N PRO A 289 24.39 -8.73 3.15
CA PRO A 289 24.38 -7.51 2.37
C PRO A 289 22.98 -7.28 1.81
N ALA A 290 22.43 -6.11 2.12
CA ALA A 290 21.09 -5.69 1.75
C ALA A 290 20.96 -5.59 0.23
N LEU A 291 20.46 -6.66 -0.39
CA LEU A 291 19.97 -6.67 -1.77
C LEU A 291 18.46 -6.95 -1.81
N THR A 292 17.75 -6.42 -0.82
CA THR A 292 16.29 -6.33 -0.79
C THR A 292 15.88 -4.86 -0.72
N ALA A 293 16.04 -4.16 -1.84
CA ALA A 293 15.37 -2.89 -2.07
C ALA A 293 13.86 -3.16 -2.27
N LEU A 294 13.11 -3.37 -1.18
CA LEU A 294 11.63 -3.34 -1.14
C LEU A 294 11.10 -3.49 0.31
N GLY A 295 11.39 -2.50 1.16
CA GLY A 295 10.73 -2.28 2.46
C GLY A 295 11.39 -2.95 3.67
N PRO A 296 11.20 -2.41 4.89
CA PRO A 296 11.82 -2.93 6.09
C PRO A 296 11.26 -4.33 6.43
N PRO A 297 12.12 -5.35 6.65
CA PRO A 297 11.71 -6.73 6.90
C PRO A 297 10.81 -6.95 8.14
N GLY A 298 10.65 -5.95 9.02
CA GLY A 298 9.79 -6.00 10.21
C GLY A 298 8.39 -5.38 10.07
N GLY A 299 8.10 -4.61 9.01
CA GLY A 299 6.85 -3.82 8.93
C GLY A 299 5.57 -4.67 8.86
N HIS A 300 5.66 -5.89 8.34
CA HIS A 300 4.51 -6.81 8.24
C HIS A 300 4.24 -7.55 9.55
N LEU A 301 5.27 -7.84 10.35
CA LEU A 301 5.13 -8.49 11.65
C LEU A 301 4.48 -7.54 12.66
N VAL A 302 4.98 -6.31 12.76
CA VAL A 302 4.43 -5.27 13.64
C VAL A 302 2.94 -5.07 13.37
N LYS A 303 2.57 -4.96 12.08
CA LYS A 303 1.16 -4.82 11.68
C LYS A 303 0.29 -6.03 12.08
N ARG A 304 0.82 -7.25 12.06
CA ARG A 304 0.10 -8.45 12.52
C ARG A 304 -0.10 -8.43 14.04
N ILE A 305 0.94 -8.08 14.78
CA ILE A 305 0.89 -7.93 16.25
C ILE A 305 -0.12 -6.83 16.64
N GLU A 306 -0.07 -5.67 15.99
CA GLU A 306 -1.03 -4.59 16.18
C GLU A 306 -2.47 -5.06 15.95
N GLN A 307 -2.72 -5.78 14.86
CA GLN A 307 -4.05 -6.30 14.53
C GLN A 307 -4.57 -7.34 15.52
N LEU A 308 -3.68 -8.14 16.12
CA LEU A 308 -4.02 -9.13 17.15
C LEU A 308 -4.28 -8.49 18.53
N VAL A 309 -3.54 -7.43 18.88
CA VAL A 309 -3.63 -6.76 20.18
C VAL A 309 -4.76 -5.73 20.23
N ALA A 310 -4.98 -5.01 19.13
CA ALA A 310 -5.98 -3.96 19.00
C ALA A 310 -6.72 -4.09 17.67
N PRO A 311 -7.72 -4.99 17.57
CA PRO A 311 -8.58 -5.08 16.39
C PRO A 311 -9.50 -3.84 16.31
N GLY A 312 -8.97 -2.73 15.77
CA GLY A 312 -9.67 -1.44 15.71
C GLY A 312 -9.16 -0.55 14.58
N ARG A 313 -10.00 -0.41 13.54
CA ARG A 313 -9.97 0.57 12.43
C ARG A 313 -8.59 0.96 11.89
N ALA A 314 -8.16 0.24 10.85
CA ALA A 314 -7.13 0.75 9.95
C ALA A 314 -7.54 2.15 9.43
N ALA A 315 -6.71 3.16 9.69
CA ALA A 315 -6.95 4.52 9.23
C ALA A 315 -7.15 4.55 7.71
N SER A 316 -8.23 5.21 7.28
CA SER A 316 -8.70 5.20 5.91
C SER A 316 -7.77 5.97 4.95
N GLY A 317 -6.94 5.25 4.20
CA GLY A 317 -6.21 5.78 3.03
C GLY A 317 -7.10 5.96 1.80
N GLY A 318 -8.31 6.52 1.95
CA GLY A 318 -9.30 6.68 0.87
C GLY A 318 -8.92 7.67 -0.24
N ARG A 319 -7.75 8.31 -0.15
CA ARG A 319 -7.32 9.40 -1.04
C ARG A 319 -6.96 8.97 -2.47
N PHE A 320 -6.85 7.68 -2.76
CA PHE A 320 -6.43 7.18 -4.08
C PHE A 320 -7.54 6.57 -4.96
N VAL A 321 -8.79 6.50 -4.47
CA VAL A 321 -9.93 5.96 -5.28
C VAL A 321 -10.22 6.85 -6.48
N PHE A 322 -10.25 8.17 -6.28
CA PHE A 322 -10.59 9.15 -7.31
C PHE A 322 -9.57 9.25 -8.47
N PRO A 323 -8.24 9.26 -8.25
CA PRO A 323 -7.29 9.29 -9.36
C PRO A 323 -7.26 7.98 -10.17
N LEU A 324 -7.47 6.82 -9.53
CA LEU A 324 -7.53 5.52 -10.21
C LEU A 324 -8.77 5.40 -11.11
N LEU A 325 -9.92 5.90 -10.66
CA LEU A 325 -11.14 6.00 -11.48
C LEU A 325 -10.97 6.97 -12.65
N GLY A 326 -10.32 8.11 -12.41
CA GLY A 326 -10.01 9.10 -13.45
C GLY A 326 -9.10 8.54 -14.54
N LEU A 327 -8.07 7.77 -14.16
CA LEU A 327 -7.15 7.13 -15.10
C LEU A 327 -7.84 6.03 -15.93
N ALA A 328 -8.74 5.25 -15.31
CA ALA A 328 -9.54 4.24 -16.01
C ALA A 328 -10.50 4.87 -17.04
N ALA A 329 -11.17 5.96 -16.65
CA ALA A 329 -12.07 6.69 -17.54
C ALA A 329 -11.33 7.36 -18.70
N ALA A 330 -10.14 7.93 -18.44
CA ALA A 330 -9.28 8.51 -19.47
C ALA A 330 -8.79 7.44 -20.46
N GLY A 331 -8.41 6.26 -19.98
CA GLY A 331 -8.02 5.13 -20.84
C GLY A 331 -9.17 4.63 -21.72
N LEU A 332 -10.38 4.55 -21.17
CA LEU A 332 -11.57 4.14 -21.92
C LEU A 332 -11.97 5.18 -22.97
N ALA A 333 -11.87 6.47 -22.64
CA ALA A 333 -12.11 7.58 -23.56
C ALA A 333 -11.07 7.61 -24.70
N PHE A 334 -9.79 7.37 -24.39
CA PHE A 334 -8.72 7.28 -25.38
C PHE A 334 -8.91 6.08 -26.32
N TYR A 335 -9.29 4.92 -25.79
CA TYR A 335 -9.60 3.73 -26.61
C TYR A 335 -10.81 3.96 -27.53
N ALA A 336 -11.87 4.58 -27.02
CA ALA A 336 -13.05 4.93 -27.82
C ALA A 336 -12.71 5.94 -28.92
N GLN A 337 -11.81 6.89 -28.65
CA GLN A 337 -11.34 7.86 -29.64
C GLN A 337 -10.48 7.21 -30.72
N ALA A 338 -9.56 6.32 -30.35
CA ALA A 338 -8.72 5.58 -31.30
C ALA A 338 -9.54 4.70 -32.26
N GLN A 339 -10.60 4.05 -31.78
CA GLN A 339 -11.51 3.26 -32.62
C GLN A 339 -12.29 4.12 -33.63
N ARG A 340 -12.62 5.37 -33.27
CA ARG A 340 -13.28 6.31 -34.19
C ARG A 340 -12.37 6.74 -35.33
N GLU A 341 -11.10 7.00 -35.04
CA GLU A 341 -10.14 7.40 -36.07
C GLU A 341 -9.88 6.27 -37.09
N LEU A 342 -9.74 5.02 -36.64
CA LEU A 342 -9.63 3.86 -37.53
C LEU A 342 -10.88 3.64 -38.40
N ALA A 343 -12.07 3.95 -37.89
CA ALA A 343 -13.31 3.85 -38.66
C ALA A 343 -13.44 4.95 -39.74
N THR A 344 -12.79 6.10 -39.55
CA THR A 344 -12.82 7.22 -40.51
C THR A 344 -11.75 7.15 -41.60
N THR A 345 -10.72 6.32 -41.44
CA THR A 345 -9.57 6.25 -42.38
C THR A 345 -9.68 5.18 -43.46
N VAL A 346 -10.81 4.48 -43.60
CA VAL A 346 -11.04 3.60 -44.77
C VAL A 346 -11.76 4.41 -45.84
N PRO A 347 -11.09 4.86 -46.92
CA PRO A 347 -11.77 5.46 -48.05
C PRO A 347 -12.60 4.36 -48.72
N ALA A 348 -13.90 4.60 -48.91
CA ALA A 348 -14.70 3.79 -49.80
C ALA A 348 -14.10 3.87 -51.21
N ALA A 349 -13.34 2.85 -51.60
CA ALA A 349 -12.88 2.71 -52.97
C ALA A 349 -14.12 2.54 -53.86
N SER A 350 -14.51 3.63 -54.50
CA SER A 350 -15.49 3.66 -55.59
C SER A 350 -14.96 2.78 -56.71
N VAL A 351 -15.56 1.60 -56.87
CA VAL A 351 -15.41 0.79 -58.09
C VAL A 351 -16.07 1.59 -59.21
N ALA A 352 -15.26 2.35 -59.94
CA ALA A 352 -15.66 2.98 -61.19
C ALA A 352 -15.79 1.86 -62.23
N THR A 353 -17.02 1.49 -62.53
CA THR A 353 -17.38 0.65 -63.67
C THR A 353 -17.01 1.41 -64.95
N ALA A 354 -15.98 0.95 -65.67
CA ALA A 354 -15.70 1.42 -67.02
C ALA A 354 -16.78 0.87 -67.99
N PRO A 355 -17.29 1.67 -68.94
CA PRO A 355 -18.33 1.21 -69.85
C PRO A 355 -17.75 0.29 -70.93
N ALA A 356 -18.46 -0.80 -71.19
CA ALA A 356 -18.23 -1.69 -72.31
C ALA A 356 -18.61 -0.99 -73.61
N THR A 357 -17.65 -0.85 -74.54
CA THR A 357 -17.93 -0.56 -75.94
C THR A 357 -17.87 -1.86 -76.71
N ALA A 358 -19.01 -2.22 -77.30
CA ALA A 358 -19.18 -3.36 -78.18
C ALA A 358 -18.61 -3.07 -79.58
N THR A 359 -17.95 -4.07 -80.18
CA THR A 359 -18.07 -4.35 -81.61
C THR A 359 -17.87 -5.84 -81.88
N THR A 360 -18.71 -6.32 -82.81
CA THR A 360 -19.20 -7.68 -83.07
C THR A 360 -18.31 -8.47 -84.08
N PRO A 361 -18.69 -9.65 -84.64
CA PRO A 361 -17.88 -10.88 -84.64
C PRO A 361 -17.58 -11.45 -86.06
N LEU A 362 -16.90 -12.60 -86.15
CA LEU A 362 -16.89 -13.69 -87.18
C LEU A 362 -15.51 -14.40 -87.09
N GLU A 363 -15.31 -15.70 -87.23
CA GLU A 363 -15.96 -16.74 -88.04
C GLU A 363 -15.45 -18.14 -87.54
N ALA A 364 -16.36 -19.07 -87.22
CA ALA A 364 -16.54 -20.43 -87.80
C ALA A 364 -15.29 -21.33 -87.83
N GLU A 365 -15.32 -22.56 -87.30
CA GLU A 365 -15.80 -23.75 -88.03
C GLU A 365 -16.21 -24.92 -87.09
N ALA A 366 -17.10 -25.79 -87.59
CA ALA A 366 -17.89 -26.85 -86.92
C ALA A 366 -17.26 -28.27 -87.08
N PRO A 367 -17.96 -29.45 -86.99
CA PRO A 367 -19.08 -29.93 -86.15
C PRO A 367 -18.90 -31.38 -85.55
N ALA A 368 -19.89 -31.80 -84.71
CA ALA A 368 -20.44 -33.17 -84.44
C ALA A 368 -19.55 -34.22 -83.68
N ILE A 369 -20.03 -35.06 -82.74
CA ILE A 369 -21.25 -35.90 -82.68
C ILE A 369 -21.58 -36.38 -81.22
N SER A 370 -22.88 -36.32 -80.88
CA SER A 370 -23.81 -37.19 -80.11
C SER A 370 -23.44 -38.14 -78.95
N GLY A 371 -24.33 -38.15 -77.92
CA GLY A 371 -24.56 -39.20 -76.92
C GLY A 371 -25.14 -38.68 -75.58
N VAL A 372 -26.44 -38.34 -75.47
CA VAL A 372 -27.57 -39.16 -74.95
C VAL A 372 -27.71 -39.22 -73.39
N VAL A 373 -28.78 -38.56 -72.93
CA VAL A 373 -29.76 -38.89 -71.84
C VAL A 373 -29.44 -38.63 -70.35
N ALA A 374 -30.19 -37.66 -69.81
CA ALA A 374 -31.10 -37.66 -68.64
C ALA A 374 -30.69 -38.36 -67.31
N ALA A 375 -31.12 -37.94 -66.11
CA ALA A 375 -32.32 -37.18 -65.77
C ALA A 375 -32.25 -36.58 -64.35
N THR A 376 -32.89 -35.41 -64.22
CA THR A 376 -33.76 -34.89 -63.12
C THR A 376 -33.21 -34.73 -61.70
N ALA A 377 -33.09 -33.52 -61.14
CA ALA A 377 -34.11 -32.49 -60.78
C ALA A 377 -34.72 -32.75 -59.37
N HIS A 378 -34.98 -31.77 -58.50
CA HIS A 378 -35.71 -30.53 -58.75
C HIS A 378 -35.44 -29.49 -57.64
N ALA A 379 -35.67 -28.22 -57.98
CA ALA A 379 -35.46 -27.03 -57.15
C ALA A 379 -36.75 -26.61 -56.39
N PRO A 380 -37.03 -25.32 -56.11
CA PRO A 380 -36.87 -24.65 -54.81
C PRO A 380 -38.18 -24.01 -54.29
N ALA A 381 -38.16 -23.26 -53.17
CA ALA A 381 -38.83 -21.94 -53.01
C ALA A 381 -39.03 -21.52 -51.53
N THR A 382 -38.65 -20.27 -51.22
CA THR A 382 -39.18 -19.38 -50.17
C THR A 382 -40.64 -19.00 -50.47
N PRO A 383 -41.49 -18.44 -49.56
CA PRO A 383 -41.28 -17.11 -48.94
C PRO A 383 -41.88 -16.90 -47.52
N ALA A 384 -41.58 -15.73 -46.92
CA ALA A 384 -42.29 -15.13 -45.77
C ALA A 384 -43.72 -14.65 -46.16
N PRO A 385 -44.62 -14.28 -45.21
CA PRO A 385 -44.68 -12.88 -44.71
C PRO A 385 -45.22 -12.68 -43.25
N ALA A 386 -45.25 -11.41 -42.81
CA ALA A 386 -45.61 -10.82 -41.50
C ALA A 386 -47.16 -10.62 -41.28
N PRO A 387 -47.70 -9.69 -40.45
CA PRO A 387 -47.49 -9.24 -39.05
C PRO A 387 -48.81 -9.08 -38.19
N ARG A 388 -48.66 -8.63 -36.91
CA ARG A 388 -49.52 -7.74 -36.06
C ARG A 388 -50.68 -8.25 -35.16
N ALA A 389 -50.63 -7.73 -33.91
CA ALA A 389 -51.70 -7.29 -32.98
C ALA A 389 -52.59 -8.40 -32.33
N THR A 390 -53.06 -8.36 -31.07
CA THR A 390 -53.41 -7.28 -30.12
C THR A 390 -53.75 -7.89 -28.74
N ALA A 391 -53.53 -7.13 -27.66
CA ALA A 391 -54.35 -7.01 -26.41
C ALA A 391 -54.71 -8.28 -25.59
N ALA A 392 -54.91 -8.29 -24.27
CA ALA A 392 -54.75 -7.41 -23.11
C ALA A 392 -55.27 -8.23 -21.90
N VAL A 393 -55.21 -7.63 -20.70
CA VAL A 393 -56.05 -7.89 -19.50
C VAL A 393 -55.46 -8.76 -18.37
N GLN A 394 -55.02 -8.05 -17.31
CA GLN A 394 -55.38 -8.14 -15.86
C GLN A 394 -55.24 -9.50 -15.12
N ALA A 395 -55.00 -9.59 -13.82
CA ALA A 395 -54.72 -8.66 -12.72
C ALA A 395 -54.36 -9.49 -11.46
N ALA A 396 -53.36 -9.02 -10.70
CA ALA A 396 -53.35 -8.81 -9.23
C ALA A 396 -53.66 -9.97 -8.22
N PRO A 397 -53.29 -9.79 -6.92
CA PRO A 397 -52.78 -10.84 -6.03
C PRO A 397 -53.69 -11.10 -4.79
N VAL A 398 -53.16 -11.04 -3.55
CA VAL A 398 -53.79 -11.28 -2.22
C VAL A 398 -53.77 -12.79 -1.84
N ALA A 399 -53.41 -13.28 -0.65
CA ALA A 399 -53.62 -12.78 0.71
C ALA A 399 -52.76 -13.52 1.78
N ALA A 400 -52.40 -12.82 2.86
CA ALA A 400 -52.37 -13.37 4.22
C ALA A 400 -53.83 -13.36 4.78
N PRO A 401 -54.21 -14.12 5.84
CA PRO A 401 -54.04 -13.59 7.20
C PRO A 401 -54.00 -14.60 8.40
N ALA A 402 -53.54 -14.07 9.54
CA ALA A 402 -54.05 -14.17 10.93
C ALA A 402 -54.18 -15.49 11.75
N ALA A 403 -53.46 -15.46 12.89
CA ALA A 403 -53.91 -15.58 14.30
C ALA A 403 -54.04 -16.92 15.06
N ALA A 404 -53.53 -16.83 16.32
CA ALA A 404 -53.84 -17.54 17.57
C ALA A 404 -53.19 -18.91 17.88
N ALA A 405 -52.28 -18.93 18.88
CA ALA A 405 -52.46 -19.62 20.17
C ALA A 405 -51.13 -19.68 20.97
N SER A 406 -51.22 -19.44 22.28
CA SER A 406 -50.14 -19.61 23.26
C SER A 406 -49.84 -21.09 23.53
N PRO A 407 -48.61 -21.41 23.98
CA PRO A 407 -48.41 -21.92 25.35
C PRO A 407 -47.22 -21.20 26.02
N GLY A 408 -47.19 -20.90 27.31
CA GLY A 408 -47.42 -21.82 28.43
C GLY A 408 -46.07 -22.22 29.04
N GLY A 409 -45.57 -21.40 29.97
CA GLY A 409 -44.67 -21.75 31.10
C GLY A 409 -43.36 -22.51 30.83
N ALA A 410 -42.23 -21.80 30.91
CA ALA A 410 -40.95 -22.39 31.32
C ALA A 410 -40.59 -21.90 32.74
N PRO A 411 -40.06 -22.76 33.62
CA PRO A 411 -39.88 -22.44 35.03
C PRO A 411 -38.65 -21.55 35.23
N VAL A 412 -38.83 -20.52 36.05
CA VAL A 412 -37.74 -19.75 36.63
C VAL A 412 -37.04 -20.64 37.66
N VAL A 413 -35.87 -21.16 37.31
CA VAL A 413 -34.95 -21.71 38.31
C VAL A 413 -34.25 -20.53 38.97
N SER A 414 -34.62 -20.29 40.23
CA SER A 414 -33.96 -19.36 41.13
C SER A 414 -32.48 -19.75 41.30
N ALA A 415 -31.57 -18.85 40.95
CA ALA A 415 -30.18 -18.96 41.37
C ALA A 415 -30.09 -18.70 42.89
N PRO A 416 -29.27 -19.47 43.64
CA PRO A 416 -29.12 -19.27 45.08
C PRO A 416 -28.43 -17.93 45.39
N PRO A 417 -28.77 -17.27 46.52
CA PRO A 417 -28.13 -16.03 46.92
C PRO A 417 -26.66 -16.27 47.30
N ALA A 418 -25.81 -15.32 46.92
CA ALA A 418 -24.39 -15.30 47.28
C ALA A 418 -24.19 -15.29 48.81
N PRO A 419 -23.17 -15.98 49.35
CA PRO A 419 -22.88 -15.96 50.77
C PRO A 419 -22.40 -14.57 51.23
N PRO A 420 -22.72 -14.15 52.48
CA PRO A 420 -22.35 -12.85 53.00
C PRO A 420 -20.83 -12.73 53.16
N THR A 421 -20.31 -11.56 52.77
CA THR A 421 -18.93 -11.12 52.99
C THR A 421 -18.61 -11.08 54.49
N PRO A 422 -17.46 -11.64 54.94
CA PRO A 422 -17.04 -11.50 56.32
C PRO A 422 -16.54 -10.06 56.60
N PRO A 423 -16.71 -9.54 57.83
CA PRO A 423 -16.31 -8.19 58.18
C PRO A 423 -14.77 -8.02 58.11
N SER A 424 -14.34 -6.97 57.40
CA SER A 424 -12.94 -6.59 57.27
C SER A 424 -12.39 -6.14 58.63
N ARG A 425 -11.47 -6.93 59.18
CA ARG A 425 -10.76 -6.63 60.42
C ARG A 425 -9.66 -5.62 60.10
N ALA A 426 -9.75 -4.43 60.68
CA ALA A 426 -8.73 -3.39 60.56
C ALA A 426 -7.37 -3.90 61.05
N VAL A 427 -6.35 -3.84 60.20
CA VAL A 427 -4.95 -4.02 60.56
C VAL A 427 -4.34 -2.63 60.78
N PRO A 428 -3.74 -2.34 61.96
CA PRO A 428 -3.14 -1.04 62.24
C PRO A 428 -1.82 -0.84 61.48
N ALA A 429 -1.57 0.41 61.08
CA ALA A 429 -0.38 0.83 60.33
C ALA A 429 0.91 0.70 61.17
N PRO A 430 2.07 0.38 60.55
CA PRO A 430 3.36 0.38 61.24
C PRO A 430 3.91 1.80 61.47
N PRO A 431 4.69 2.02 62.55
CA PRO A 431 5.20 3.35 62.93
C PRO A 431 6.39 3.79 62.06
N PRO A 432 6.67 5.12 61.97
CA PRO A 432 7.79 5.65 61.20
C PRO A 432 9.16 5.39 61.87
N PRO A 433 10.24 5.21 61.09
CA PRO A 433 11.59 5.01 61.60
C PRO A 433 12.21 6.30 62.19
N PRO A 434 13.18 6.18 63.11
CA PRO A 434 13.73 7.29 63.89
C PRO A 434 14.71 8.16 63.12
N ALA A 435 14.77 9.45 63.49
CA ALA A 435 15.71 10.44 62.98
C ALA A 435 17.15 10.16 63.43
N VAL A 436 18.09 10.22 62.49
CA VAL A 436 19.54 10.17 62.74
C VAL A 436 20.09 11.60 62.83
N PRO A 437 21.04 11.89 63.76
CA PRO A 437 21.48 13.24 64.08
C PRO A 437 22.50 13.79 63.09
N SER A 438 22.44 15.11 62.87
CA SER A 438 23.39 15.87 62.05
C SER A 438 24.78 15.88 62.66
N ALA A 439 25.79 15.47 61.89
CA ALA A 439 27.20 15.64 62.22
C ALA A 439 27.97 16.23 61.03
N GLY A 440 28.60 17.38 61.27
CA GLY A 440 29.89 17.76 60.69
C GLY A 440 29.93 18.18 59.23
N THR A 441 29.80 19.48 58.98
CA THR A 441 30.22 20.16 57.74
C THR A 441 31.74 20.06 57.60
N VAL A 442 32.23 19.40 56.55
CA VAL A 442 33.62 19.55 56.06
C VAL A 442 33.60 20.63 54.96
N PRO A 443 34.46 21.67 54.99
CA PRO A 443 34.48 22.70 53.96
C PRO A 443 35.08 22.16 52.67
N ALA A 444 34.40 22.45 51.55
CA ALA A 444 34.87 22.16 50.20
C ALA A 444 36.08 23.03 49.81
N PRO A 445 37.01 22.52 48.98
CA PRO A 445 38.14 23.31 48.46
C PRO A 445 37.67 24.43 47.51
N PRO A 446 38.41 25.55 47.41
CA PRO A 446 38.02 26.70 46.61
C PRO A 446 38.08 26.39 45.11
N ALA A 447 37.08 26.90 44.39
CA ALA A 447 36.99 26.80 42.93
C ALA A 447 38.13 27.57 42.22
N PRO A 448 38.62 27.07 41.06
CA PRO A 448 39.58 27.80 40.25
C PRO A 448 38.95 29.09 39.65
N PRO A 449 39.75 30.13 39.39
CA PRO A 449 39.25 31.42 38.93
C PRO A 449 38.60 31.32 37.54
N ALA A 450 37.49 32.03 37.39
CA ALA A 450 36.73 32.14 36.16
C ALA A 450 37.59 32.70 35.02
N THR A 451 37.57 32.01 33.87
CA THR A 451 38.04 32.58 32.60
C THR A 451 37.14 33.78 32.25
N PRO A 452 37.71 34.89 31.74
CA PRO A 452 36.92 36.06 31.42
C PRO A 452 35.93 35.73 30.30
N SER A 453 34.64 35.97 30.56
CA SER A 453 33.57 35.86 29.57
C SER A 453 33.91 36.67 28.34
N ALA A 454 33.96 36.01 27.18
CA ALA A 454 33.93 36.69 25.90
C ALA A 454 32.71 37.62 25.88
N ARG A 455 32.94 38.89 25.51
CA ARG A 455 31.88 39.89 25.38
C ARG A 455 30.76 39.34 24.48
N PRO A 456 29.49 39.58 24.82
CA PRO A 456 28.40 39.25 23.92
C PRO A 456 28.61 40.02 22.62
N VAL A 457 28.67 39.30 21.50
CA VAL A 457 28.63 39.90 20.16
C VAL A 457 27.31 40.67 20.09
N PRO A 458 27.32 41.99 19.78
CA PRO A 458 26.09 42.75 19.65
C PRO A 458 25.26 42.12 18.54
N ALA A 459 23.97 41.88 18.85
CA ALA A 459 23.03 41.38 17.86
C ALA A 459 23.09 42.28 16.62
N PRO A 460 23.11 41.71 15.39
CA PRO A 460 23.06 42.51 14.19
C PRO A 460 21.82 43.43 14.25
N PRO A 461 21.94 44.70 13.82
CA PRO A 461 20.80 45.61 13.84
C PRO A 461 19.63 44.97 13.11
N ALA A 462 18.44 45.07 13.71
CA ALA A 462 17.22 44.58 13.09
C ALA A 462 17.18 45.09 11.64
N PRO A 463 16.89 44.22 10.66
CA PRO A 463 16.75 44.66 9.28
C PRO A 463 15.76 45.84 9.25
N PRO A 464 16.03 46.88 8.43
CA PRO A 464 15.09 47.99 8.30
C PRO A 464 13.70 47.41 8.05
N ARG A 465 12.67 47.98 8.70
CA ARG A 465 11.27 47.60 8.40
C ARG A 465 11.15 47.57 6.89
N PRO A 466 10.71 46.44 6.30
CA PRO A 466 10.47 46.43 4.86
C PRO A 466 9.53 47.60 4.55
N PRO A 467 9.77 48.36 3.47
CA PRO A 467 8.77 49.33 3.02
C PRO A 467 7.43 48.61 2.93
N ALA A 468 6.33 49.29 3.25
CA ALA A 468 5.00 48.69 3.21
C ALA A 468 4.78 48.09 1.82
N VAL A 469 4.98 46.77 1.71
CA VAL A 469 5.01 46.09 0.41
C VAL A 469 3.62 46.24 -0.17
N ALA A 470 3.52 46.93 -1.32
CA ALA A 470 2.32 46.93 -2.12
C ALA A 470 1.83 45.47 -2.22
N GLN A 471 0.59 45.19 -1.81
CA GLN A 471 0.04 43.84 -1.94
C GLN A 471 -0.16 43.55 -3.43
N VAL A 472 0.90 43.14 -4.11
CA VAL A 472 0.86 42.63 -5.48
C VAL A 472 0.27 41.23 -5.38
N ARG A 473 -1.04 41.12 -5.66
CA ARG A 473 -1.71 39.82 -5.72
C ARG A 473 -1.59 39.29 -7.14
N HIS A 474 -0.61 38.42 -7.39
CA HIS A 474 -0.47 37.74 -8.69
C HIS A 474 -1.66 36.80 -8.93
N HIS A 475 -2.61 37.21 -9.76
CA HIS A 475 -3.64 36.34 -10.33
C HIS A 475 -3.27 36.05 -11.79
N GLY A 476 -3.47 34.80 -12.20
CA GLY A 476 -2.87 34.18 -13.39
C GLY A 476 -2.92 34.99 -14.69
N ALA A 477 -1.90 34.78 -15.51
CA ALA A 477 -1.49 35.50 -16.72
C ALA A 477 -2.49 35.60 -17.90
N ALA A 478 -3.80 35.48 -17.67
CA ALA A 478 -4.81 35.37 -18.74
C ALA A 478 -5.85 36.50 -18.76
N GLY A 479 -5.60 37.65 -18.11
CA GLY A 479 -6.55 38.78 -18.05
C GLY A 479 -5.92 40.16 -18.32
N GLU A 480 -6.75 41.12 -18.74
CA GLU A 480 -6.38 42.53 -18.88
C GLU A 480 -5.88 43.09 -17.54
N PRO A 481 -4.64 43.62 -17.45
CA PRO A 481 -4.10 44.07 -16.17
C PRO A 481 -4.72 45.40 -15.74
N TYR A 482 -4.92 45.55 -14.43
CA TYR A 482 -5.53 46.72 -13.82
C TYR A 482 -4.95 47.04 -12.44
N ALA A 483 -5.07 48.29 -12.02
CA ALA A 483 -4.63 48.78 -10.72
C ALA A 483 -5.57 49.85 -10.18
N LEU A 484 -5.92 49.76 -8.89
CA LEU A 484 -6.63 50.81 -8.16
C LEU A 484 -5.63 51.56 -7.26
N VAL A 485 -5.45 52.85 -7.51
CA VAL A 485 -4.53 53.73 -6.77
C VAL A 485 -5.33 54.74 -5.97
N ARG A 486 -5.11 54.77 -4.64
CA ARG A 486 -5.72 55.77 -3.74
C ARG A 486 -4.72 56.82 -3.30
N ARG A 487 -5.17 58.06 -3.17
CA ARG A 487 -4.40 59.21 -2.71
C ARG A 487 -3.88 58.96 -1.30
N GLY A 488 -2.57 59.12 -1.09
CA GLY A 488 -1.92 58.97 0.21
C GLY A 488 -1.67 57.53 0.69
N SER A 489 -2.12 56.51 -0.04
CA SER A 489 -1.83 55.11 0.27
C SER A 489 -0.59 54.63 -0.48
N GLU A 490 0.37 53.99 0.19
CA GLU A 490 1.45 53.25 -0.48
C GLU A 490 0.97 51.90 -1.05
N ALA A 491 -0.17 51.40 -0.57
CA ALA A 491 -0.81 50.19 -1.07
C ALA A 491 -1.78 50.51 -2.21
N TYR A 492 -1.66 49.76 -3.31
CA TYR A 492 -2.60 49.75 -4.43
C TYR A 492 -2.97 48.29 -4.75
N LEU A 493 -4.22 48.07 -5.13
CA LEU A 493 -4.71 46.77 -5.58
C LEU A 493 -4.31 46.61 -7.04
N MET A 494 -3.49 45.62 -7.38
CA MET A 494 -3.02 45.39 -8.74
C MET A 494 -3.20 43.94 -9.16
N SER A 495 -3.71 43.74 -10.37
CA SER A 495 -3.72 42.47 -11.10
C SER A 495 -2.90 42.66 -12.38
N GLY A 496 -1.72 42.05 -12.47
CA GLY A 496 -0.82 42.23 -13.60
C GLY A 496 0.62 41.81 -13.31
N SER A 497 1.54 42.20 -14.22
CA SER A 497 2.98 42.01 -14.04
C SER A 497 3.61 43.20 -13.32
N SER A 498 4.73 42.98 -12.63
CA SER A 498 5.59 44.05 -12.10
C SER A 498 6.09 45.02 -13.18
N ASP A 499 6.05 44.64 -14.45
CA ASP A 499 6.45 45.48 -15.59
C ASP A 499 5.54 46.71 -15.79
N ASP A 500 4.33 46.68 -15.24
CA ASP A 500 3.34 47.76 -15.38
C ASP A 500 3.51 48.88 -14.32
N MET A 501 4.34 48.64 -13.30
CA MET A 501 4.57 49.55 -12.18
C MET A 501 5.07 50.94 -12.59
N PRO A 502 6.04 51.10 -13.51
CA PRO A 502 6.55 52.42 -13.90
C PRO A 502 5.47 53.33 -14.51
N GLN A 503 4.52 52.76 -15.27
CA GLN A 503 3.41 53.52 -15.86
C GLN A 503 2.38 53.95 -14.81
N ILE A 504 2.08 53.07 -13.84
CA ILE A 504 1.16 53.38 -12.74
C ILE A 504 1.75 54.50 -11.86
N GLU A 505 3.06 54.46 -11.57
CA GLU A 505 3.74 55.53 -10.84
C GLU A 505 3.77 56.86 -11.62
N ALA A 506 3.97 56.81 -12.93
CA ALA A 506 3.90 58.00 -13.78
C ALA A 506 2.49 58.63 -13.76
N ALA A 507 1.45 57.80 -13.83
CA ALA A 507 0.06 58.25 -13.68
C ALA A 507 -0.17 58.87 -12.29
N ARG A 508 0.37 58.27 -11.23
CA ARG A 508 0.28 58.80 -9.85
C ARG A 508 0.97 60.14 -9.66
N ARG A 509 2.08 60.40 -10.35
CA ARG A 509 2.79 61.69 -10.30
C ARG A 509 2.09 62.80 -11.08
N SER A 510 1.24 62.44 -12.04
CA SER A 510 0.58 63.38 -12.96
C SER A 510 -0.89 63.65 -12.63
N LEU A 511 -1.56 62.73 -11.94
CA LEU A 511 -2.95 62.83 -11.53
C LEU A 511 -3.04 63.07 -10.02
N ASP A 512 -3.72 64.14 -9.61
CA ASP A 512 -3.98 64.44 -8.21
C ASP A 512 -5.35 63.88 -7.78
N GLY A 513 -5.39 62.66 -7.24
CA GLY A 513 -6.62 62.01 -6.80
C GLY A 513 -6.59 60.48 -6.83
N ASP A 514 -7.71 59.86 -6.45
CA ASP A 514 -7.91 58.42 -6.62
C ASP A 514 -8.15 58.12 -8.10
N PHE A 515 -7.50 57.08 -8.61
CA PHE A 515 -7.68 56.69 -10.00
C PHE A 515 -7.60 55.17 -10.19
N PHE A 516 -8.30 54.70 -11.20
CA PHE A 516 -8.34 53.30 -11.59
C PHE A 516 -7.70 53.16 -12.98
N TRP A 517 -6.59 52.43 -13.02
CA TRP A 517 -5.78 52.18 -14.20
C TRP A 517 -6.07 50.80 -14.77
N PHE A 518 -6.14 50.66 -16.08
CA PHE A 518 -6.18 49.35 -16.73
C PHE A 518 -5.57 49.42 -18.13
N ARG A 519 -5.16 48.27 -18.66
CA ARG A 519 -4.60 48.14 -20.00
C ARG A 519 -5.48 47.27 -20.89
N ARG A 520 -5.82 47.81 -22.05
CA ARG A 520 -6.66 47.14 -23.06
C ARG A 520 -6.07 47.35 -24.44
N ASN A 521 -5.91 46.28 -25.21
CA ASN A 521 -5.29 46.29 -26.55
C ASN A 521 -3.91 46.98 -26.60
N GLY A 522 -3.08 46.81 -25.55
CA GLY A 522 -1.74 47.41 -25.49
C GLY A 522 -1.70 48.89 -25.11
N GLN A 523 -2.84 49.55 -24.90
CA GLN A 523 -2.93 50.94 -24.48
C GLN A 523 -3.41 51.06 -23.02
N ALA A 524 -2.80 51.99 -22.27
CA ALA A 524 -3.15 52.27 -20.87
C ALA A 524 -4.28 53.29 -20.79
N TYR A 525 -5.24 53.04 -19.91
CA TYR A 525 -6.40 53.90 -19.65
C TYR A 525 -6.50 54.21 -18.16
N VAL A 526 -7.05 55.39 -17.85
CA VAL A 526 -7.37 55.80 -16.49
C VAL A 526 -8.79 56.30 -16.38
N VAL A 527 -9.43 55.90 -15.28
CA VAL A 527 -10.76 56.35 -14.85
C VAL A 527 -10.62 57.09 -13.51
N THR A 528 -11.11 58.32 -13.45
CA THR A 528 -11.14 59.15 -12.23
C THR A 528 -12.55 59.38 -11.71
N ASP A 529 -13.56 58.72 -12.30
CA ASP A 529 -14.96 58.87 -11.87
C ASP A 529 -15.17 58.31 -10.45
N PRO A 530 -15.57 59.14 -9.47
CA PRO A 530 -15.79 58.70 -8.08
C PRO A 530 -16.86 57.60 -7.96
N ALA A 531 -17.85 57.57 -8.87
CA ALA A 531 -18.88 56.52 -8.85
C ALA A 531 -18.29 55.14 -9.17
N VAL A 532 -17.44 55.06 -10.20
CA VAL A 532 -16.71 53.83 -10.57
C VAL A 532 -15.76 53.41 -9.45
N LEU A 533 -14.97 54.35 -8.92
CA LEU A 533 -14.01 54.08 -7.84
C LEU A 533 -14.68 53.53 -6.58
N SER A 534 -15.84 54.09 -6.20
CA SER A 534 -16.63 53.58 -5.07
C SER A 534 -17.18 52.17 -5.29
N ARG A 535 -17.50 51.81 -6.53
CA ARG A 535 -18.07 50.50 -6.89
C ARG A 535 -16.97 49.44 -6.88
N VAL A 536 -15.76 49.75 -7.35
CA VAL A 536 -14.57 48.90 -7.18
C VAL A 536 -14.20 48.76 -5.71
N GLY A 537 -14.22 49.84 -4.92
CA GLY A 537 -13.95 49.75 -3.48
C GLY A 537 -14.93 48.84 -2.73
N ARG A 538 -16.22 48.88 -3.10
CA ARG A 538 -17.25 48.01 -2.51
C ARG A 538 -17.06 46.54 -2.90
N SER A 539 -16.70 46.23 -4.14
CA SER A 539 -16.53 44.84 -4.58
C SER A 539 -15.41 44.11 -3.81
N TRP A 540 -14.36 44.83 -3.41
CA TRP A 540 -13.22 44.28 -2.66
C TRP A 540 -13.38 44.27 -1.14
N SER A 541 -14.37 44.98 -0.59
CA SER A 541 -14.56 45.14 0.86
C SER A 541 -14.65 43.81 1.64
N GLN A 542 -15.28 42.77 1.05
CA GLN A 542 -15.38 41.45 1.66
C GLN A 542 -14.01 40.74 1.72
N ALA A 543 -13.23 40.83 0.65
CA ALA A 543 -11.90 40.22 0.59
C ALA A 543 -10.92 40.92 1.56
N ASP A 544 -11.02 42.24 1.69
CA ASP A 544 -10.22 43.02 2.65
C ASP A 544 -10.56 42.64 4.11
N ALA A 545 -11.85 42.52 4.43
CA ALA A 545 -12.28 42.09 5.77
C ALA A 545 -11.83 40.67 6.12
N LEU A 546 -11.80 39.75 5.14
CA LEU A 546 -11.27 38.40 5.32
C LEU A 546 -9.74 38.38 5.46
N GLY A 547 -9.04 39.22 4.68
CA GLY A 547 -7.59 39.38 4.79
C GLY A 547 -7.15 39.88 6.17
N GLU A 548 -7.90 40.82 6.75
CA GLU A 548 -7.61 41.32 8.10
C GLU A 548 -7.79 40.24 9.17
N ARG A 549 -8.83 39.39 9.06
CA ARG A 549 -8.99 38.23 9.94
C ARG A 549 -7.82 37.25 9.80
N MET A 550 -7.36 37.00 8.58
CA MET A 550 -6.22 36.13 8.32
C MET A 550 -4.92 36.68 8.93
N ARG A 551 -4.74 38.01 8.91
CA ARG A 551 -3.62 38.69 9.56
C ARG A 551 -3.63 38.49 11.08
N VAL A 552 -4.80 38.63 11.72
CA VAL A 552 -4.96 38.41 13.17
C VAL A 552 -4.64 36.96 13.54
N LEU A 553 -5.20 35.98 12.81
CA LEU A 553 -4.87 34.56 13.05
C LEU A 553 -3.38 34.27 12.85
N GLY A 554 -2.74 34.89 11.85
CA GLY A 554 -1.31 34.76 11.63
C GLY A 554 -0.48 35.24 12.83
N GLN A 555 -0.88 36.33 13.48
CA GLN A 555 -0.22 36.83 14.69
C GLN A 555 -0.40 35.88 15.88
N GLU A 556 -1.58 35.25 16.03
CA GLU A 556 -1.80 34.23 17.05
C GLU A 556 -0.91 32.99 16.83
N MET A 557 -0.80 32.53 15.58
CA MET A 557 0.11 31.42 15.22
C MET A 557 1.57 31.74 15.53
N GLU A 558 2.03 32.96 15.23
CA GLU A 558 3.38 33.38 15.57
C GLU A 558 3.63 33.30 17.08
N GLY A 559 2.65 33.71 17.89
CA GLY A 559 2.70 33.59 19.35
C GLY A 559 2.81 32.13 19.82
N HIS A 560 2.07 31.21 19.20
CA HIS A 560 2.18 29.78 19.48
C HIS A 560 3.52 29.19 19.00
N GLY A 561 4.06 29.65 17.88
CA GLY A 561 5.35 29.23 17.34
C GLY A 561 6.51 29.52 18.30
N ARG A 562 6.52 30.71 18.91
CA ARG A 562 7.52 31.08 19.92
C ARG A 562 7.47 30.19 21.17
N LYS A 563 6.27 29.73 21.58
CA LYS A 563 6.11 28.78 22.69
C LYS A 563 6.70 27.42 22.34
N MET A 564 6.42 26.90 21.15
CA MET A 564 7.01 25.65 20.66
C MET A 564 8.52 25.71 20.55
N GLU A 565 9.07 26.81 20.06
CA GLU A 565 10.52 27.03 19.96
C GLU A 565 11.18 26.99 21.35
N THR A 566 10.51 27.54 22.36
CA THR A 566 10.99 27.51 23.75
C THR A 566 10.97 26.10 24.33
N ILE A 567 9.89 25.33 24.11
CA ILE A 567 9.82 23.93 24.53
C ILE A 567 10.89 23.09 23.80
N GLY A 568 11.10 23.34 22.51
CA GLY A 568 12.13 22.68 21.71
C GLY A 568 13.56 22.91 22.25
N ARG A 569 13.88 24.15 22.64
CA ARG A 569 15.18 24.45 23.30
C ARG A 569 15.36 23.70 24.62
N GLU A 570 14.31 23.58 25.42
CA GLU A 570 14.38 22.82 26.68
C GLU A 570 14.53 21.31 26.41
N MET A 571 13.88 20.77 25.37
CA MET A 571 14.09 19.39 24.94
C MET A 571 15.53 19.12 24.51
N GLU A 572 16.14 20.04 23.76
CA GLU A 572 17.53 19.92 23.31
C GLU A 572 18.51 19.88 24.50
N LYS A 573 18.28 20.71 25.53
CA LYS A 573 19.08 20.70 26.77
C LYS A 573 18.96 19.37 27.52
N VAL A 574 17.74 18.83 27.65
CA VAL A 574 17.50 17.55 28.32
C VAL A 574 18.06 16.38 27.51
N ALA A 575 17.97 16.45 26.18
CA ALA A 575 18.50 15.43 25.27
C ALA A 575 20.03 15.36 25.30
N GLY A 576 20.71 16.51 25.35
CA GLY A 576 22.17 16.58 25.46
C GLY A 576 22.72 15.92 26.74
N ALA A 577 21.93 15.85 27.81
CA ALA A 577 22.28 15.20 29.07
C ALA A 577 21.95 13.69 29.09
N ALA A 578 21.17 13.18 28.14
CA ALA A 578 20.75 11.79 28.04
C ALA A 578 21.64 11.01 27.06
N ARG A 579 22.89 10.74 27.46
CA ARG A 579 23.72 9.74 26.75
C ARG A 579 23.14 8.33 26.96
N PRO A 580 23.23 7.43 25.97
CA PRO A 580 22.88 6.03 26.17
C PRO A 580 23.72 5.45 27.32
N PRO A 581 23.12 4.74 28.28
CA PRO A 581 23.84 4.21 29.43
C PRO A 581 24.84 3.15 28.95
N ALA A 582 26.13 3.45 29.07
CA ALA A 582 27.22 2.52 28.71
C ALA A 582 27.17 1.17 29.46
N GLY A 583 26.39 1.08 30.55
CA GLY A 583 26.18 -0.14 31.32
C GLY A 583 25.35 -1.22 30.62
N PHE A 584 24.43 -0.85 29.71
CA PHE A 584 23.50 -1.81 29.11
C PHE A 584 24.21 -2.83 28.19
N GLU A 585 25.18 -2.40 27.40
CA GLU A 585 25.97 -3.31 26.55
C GLU A 585 26.89 -4.23 27.35
N ALA A 586 27.42 -3.73 28.47
CA ALA A 586 28.23 -4.54 29.39
C ALA A 586 27.38 -5.60 30.09
N ALA A 587 26.18 -5.21 30.54
CA ALA A 587 25.22 -6.11 31.15
C ALA A 587 24.67 -7.15 30.16
N ALA A 588 24.40 -6.77 28.91
CA ALA A 588 23.99 -7.70 27.86
C ALA A 588 25.05 -8.79 27.58
N ARG A 589 26.34 -8.40 27.48
CA ARG A 589 27.46 -9.35 27.32
C ARG A 589 27.62 -10.28 28.52
N GLN A 590 27.38 -9.77 29.73
CA GLN A 590 27.38 -10.58 30.94
C GLN A 590 26.23 -11.59 30.96
N MET A 591 25.01 -11.17 30.59
CA MET A 591 23.83 -12.03 30.50
C MET A 591 24.06 -13.15 29.47
N GLU A 592 24.66 -12.82 28.32
CA GLU A 592 25.03 -13.79 27.29
C GLU A 592 26.04 -14.82 27.85
N THR A 593 27.02 -14.38 28.63
CA THR A 593 28.01 -15.25 29.25
C THR A 593 27.38 -16.20 30.27
N LEU A 594 26.46 -15.70 31.12
CA LEU A 594 25.70 -16.56 32.05
C LEU A 594 24.78 -17.53 31.31
N GLY A 595 24.17 -17.10 30.20
CA GLY A 595 23.35 -17.97 29.33
C GLY A 595 24.15 -19.13 28.73
N ARG A 596 25.38 -18.88 28.26
CA ARG A 596 26.28 -19.95 27.80
C ARG A 596 26.65 -20.92 28.91
N GLN A 597 26.89 -20.44 30.13
CA GLN A 597 27.16 -21.29 31.29
C GLN A 597 25.95 -22.18 31.63
N GLN A 598 24.73 -21.64 31.54
CA GLN A 598 23.49 -22.39 31.77
C GLN A 598 23.30 -23.48 30.71
N GLY A 599 23.59 -23.17 29.44
CA GLY A 599 23.59 -24.16 28.36
C GLY A 599 24.55 -25.32 28.62
N GLY A 600 25.79 -25.00 29.02
CA GLY A 600 26.80 -26.01 29.35
C GLY A 600 26.43 -26.91 30.54
N ILE A 601 25.72 -26.38 31.55
CA ILE A 601 25.17 -27.18 32.64
C ILE A 601 24.07 -28.11 32.12
N GLY A 602 23.17 -27.62 31.26
CA GLY A 602 22.11 -28.42 30.64
C GLY A 602 22.64 -29.60 29.81
N GLU A 603 23.71 -29.39 29.04
CA GLU A 603 24.38 -30.46 28.28
C GLU A 603 25.01 -31.54 29.18
N ARG A 604 25.60 -31.13 30.30
CA ARG A 604 26.14 -32.07 31.30
C ARG A 604 25.02 -32.84 31.99
N GLN A 605 23.90 -32.18 32.32
CA GLN A 605 22.73 -32.82 32.90
C GLN A 605 22.15 -33.88 31.95
N ALA A 606 22.04 -33.57 30.66
CA ALA A 606 21.56 -34.50 29.65
C ALA A 606 22.48 -35.73 29.50
N ARG A 607 23.81 -35.52 29.51
CA ARG A 607 24.79 -36.62 29.44
C ARG A 607 24.72 -37.53 30.67
N LEU A 608 24.61 -36.96 31.87
CA LEU A 608 24.48 -37.73 33.11
C LEU A 608 23.17 -38.53 33.12
N ALA A 609 22.05 -37.92 32.70
CA ALA A 609 20.77 -38.60 32.60
C ALA A 609 20.80 -39.78 31.62
N LEU A 610 21.49 -39.64 30.48
CA LEU A 610 21.70 -40.73 29.52
C LEU A 610 22.58 -41.85 30.10
N ALA A 611 23.65 -41.48 30.81
CA ALA A 611 24.57 -42.45 31.43
C ALA A 611 23.92 -43.27 32.56
N MET A 612 22.81 -42.80 33.13
CA MET A 612 22.04 -43.55 34.14
C MET A 612 21.20 -44.68 33.53
N ILE A 613 20.92 -44.64 32.22
CA ILE A 613 20.11 -45.66 31.53
C ILE A 613 20.98 -46.91 31.31
N GLY A 614 20.70 -47.98 32.07
CA GLY A 614 21.41 -49.27 31.95
C GLY A 614 22.69 -49.38 32.77
N ALA A 615 22.93 -48.45 33.71
CA ALA A 615 24.06 -48.51 34.64
C ALA A 615 23.75 -49.44 35.84
N ASP A 616 24.76 -50.19 36.31
CA ASP A 616 24.69 -51.02 37.51
C ASP A 616 24.59 -50.16 38.78
N ASP A 617 24.13 -50.75 39.90
CA ASP A 617 23.81 -50.03 41.15
C ASP A 617 24.97 -49.15 41.69
N GLN A 618 26.21 -49.64 41.61
CA GLN A 618 27.39 -48.85 42.01
C GLN A 618 27.60 -47.62 41.11
N ARG A 619 27.37 -47.77 39.81
CA ARG A 619 27.54 -46.70 38.82
C ARG A 619 26.38 -45.70 38.88
N GLN A 620 25.17 -46.16 39.18
CA GLN A 620 24.03 -45.28 39.45
C GLN A 620 24.28 -44.39 40.68
N ALA A 621 24.81 -44.95 41.77
CA ALA A 621 25.12 -44.17 42.98
C ALA A 621 26.18 -43.08 42.72
N GLU A 622 27.15 -43.33 41.85
CA GLU A 622 28.16 -42.34 41.44
C GLU A 622 27.55 -41.24 40.56
N LEU A 623 26.77 -41.62 39.54
CA LEU A 623 26.09 -40.69 38.64
C LEU A 623 25.08 -39.80 39.38
N GLN A 624 24.42 -40.34 40.42
CA GLN A 624 23.49 -39.59 41.25
C GLN A 624 24.21 -38.53 42.11
N ARG A 625 25.42 -38.81 42.59
CA ARG A 625 26.28 -37.79 43.26
C ARG A 625 26.72 -36.70 42.28
N GLN A 626 27.05 -37.07 41.03
CA GLN A 626 27.41 -36.10 39.98
C GLN A 626 26.21 -35.21 39.62
N MET A 627 25.00 -35.76 39.59
CA MET A 627 23.77 -35.00 39.37
C MET A 627 23.50 -34.00 40.51
N GLN A 628 23.66 -34.42 41.77
CA GLN A 628 23.54 -33.53 42.93
C GLN A 628 24.60 -32.40 42.92
N ALA A 629 25.82 -32.69 42.49
CA ALA A 629 26.86 -31.65 42.34
C ALA A 629 26.47 -30.63 41.25
N LEU A 630 25.93 -31.11 40.14
CA LEU A 630 25.46 -30.28 39.03
C LEU A 630 24.26 -29.40 39.43
N GLU A 631 23.33 -29.92 40.22
CA GLU A 631 22.21 -29.14 40.77
C GLU A 631 22.69 -27.99 41.67
N ARG A 632 23.77 -28.19 42.44
CA ARG A 632 24.40 -27.12 43.24
C ARG A 632 25.04 -26.06 42.35
N GLU A 633 25.68 -26.45 41.24
CA GLU A 633 26.19 -25.50 40.24
C GLU A 633 25.06 -24.69 39.61
N GLN A 634 23.95 -25.34 39.24
CA GLN A 634 22.77 -24.69 38.68
C GLN A 634 22.16 -23.69 39.67
N ALA A 635 22.02 -24.06 40.94
CA ALA A 635 21.52 -23.16 41.98
C ALA A 635 22.45 -21.94 42.19
N ALA A 636 23.78 -22.14 42.11
CA ALA A 636 24.73 -21.05 42.20
C ALA A 636 24.66 -20.10 40.99
N LEU A 637 24.49 -20.64 39.77
CA LEU A 637 24.33 -19.85 38.56
C LEU A 637 23.00 -19.08 38.56
N SER A 638 21.91 -19.71 38.99
CA SER A 638 20.60 -19.07 39.11
C SER A 638 20.65 -17.85 40.04
N ARG A 639 21.33 -17.95 41.20
CA ARG A 639 21.55 -16.81 42.09
C ARG A 639 22.35 -15.67 41.43
N LYS A 640 23.33 -15.98 40.57
CA LYS A 640 24.09 -14.97 39.83
C LYS A 640 23.23 -14.27 38.79
N MET A 641 22.39 -15.01 38.06
CA MET A 641 21.45 -14.41 37.10
C MET A 641 20.43 -13.51 37.80
N GLU A 642 19.89 -13.94 38.94
CA GLU A 642 18.94 -13.14 39.71
C GLU A 642 19.57 -11.84 40.21
N ALA A 643 20.82 -11.90 40.69
CA ALA A 643 21.58 -10.70 41.08
C ALA A 643 21.80 -9.74 39.90
N GLN A 644 22.14 -10.25 38.71
CA GLN A 644 22.28 -9.42 37.51
C GLN A 644 20.95 -8.84 37.01
N SER A 645 19.87 -9.62 37.07
CA SER A 645 18.53 -9.13 36.71
C SER A 645 18.12 -7.96 37.60
N ARG A 646 18.33 -8.07 38.92
CA ARG A 646 18.06 -6.97 39.87
C ARG A 646 18.90 -5.73 39.58
N GLN A 647 20.16 -5.91 39.17
CA GLN A 647 21.02 -4.78 38.78
C GLN A 647 20.50 -4.09 37.51
N LEU A 648 20.12 -4.86 36.50
CA LEU A 648 19.53 -4.35 35.26
C LEU A 648 18.21 -3.62 35.51
N GLU A 649 17.34 -4.17 36.37
CA GLU A 649 16.09 -3.51 36.78
C GLU A 649 16.36 -2.18 37.50
N ALA A 650 17.38 -2.13 38.36
CA ALA A 650 17.78 -0.89 39.04
C ALA A 650 18.39 0.15 38.07
N GLU A 651 19.13 -0.29 37.05
CA GLU A 651 19.65 0.58 35.98
C GLU A 651 18.54 1.07 35.06
N ALA A 652 17.63 0.20 34.64
CA ALA A 652 16.44 0.56 33.87
C ALA A 652 15.55 1.55 34.63
N GLY A 653 15.33 1.34 35.93
CA GLY A 653 14.59 2.28 36.77
C GLY A 653 15.29 3.64 36.97
N ARG A 654 16.62 3.69 36.92
CA ARG A 654 17.37 4.96 36.89
C ARG A 654 17.23 5.67 35.55
N HIS A 655 17.37 4.93 34.45
CA HIS A 655 17.19 5.47 33.10
C HIS A 655 15.74 5.97 32.88
N GLN A 656 14.74 5.24 33.34
CA GLN A 656 13.34 5.68 33.25
C GLN A 656 13.12 7.00 34.00
N ARG A 657 13.70 7.16 35.20
CA ARG A 657 13.64 8.42 35.95
C ARG A 657 14.36 9.57 35.23
N GLN A 658 15.46 9.28 34.53
CA GLN A 658 16.16 10.27 33.70
C GLN A 658 15.35 10.69 32.47
N MET A 659 14.49 9.81 31.94
CA MET A 659 13.62 10.09 30.79
C MET A 659 12.31 10.80 31.17
N GLN A 660 11.88 10.80 32.44
CA GLN A 660 10.66 11.46 32.88
C GLN A 660 10.56 12.95 32.51
N PRO A 661 11.62 13.78 32.64
CA PRO A 661 11.60 15.16 32.16
C PRO A 661 11.35 15.24 30.65
N MET A 662 11.95 14.36 29.86
CA MET A 662 11.74 14.31 28.41
C MET A 662 10.28 13.95 28.07
N GLU A 663 9.70 12.99 28.77
CA GLU A 663 8.28 12.63 28.62
C GLU A 663 7.35 13.79 28.99
N ALA A 664 7.66 14.53 30.07
CA ALA A 664 6.89 15.69 30.50
C ALA A 664 6.96 16.83 29.47
N LEU A 665 8.15 17.13 28.94
CA LEU A 665 8.31 18.13 27.86
C LEU A 665 7.61 17.70 26.57
N SER A 666 7.66 16.42 26.22
CA SER A 666 6.93 15.90 25.05
C SER A 666 5.41 16.09 25.19
N ARG A 667 4.84 15.86 26.37
CA ARG A 667 3.43 16.16 26.64
C ARG A 667 3.12 17.66 26.55
N GLN A 668 4.01 18.52 27.06
CA GLN A 668 3.85 19.98 26.91
C GLN A 668 3.89 20.40 25.44
N MET A 669 4.73 19.77 24.62
CA MET A 669 4.79 20.03 23.17
C MET A 669 3.48 19.63 22.48
N GLU A 670 2.92 18.47 22.82
CA GLU A 670 1.63 18.00 22.30
C GLU A 670 0.47 18.90 22.74
N GLU A 671 0.47 19.38 23.97
CA GLU A 671 -0.57 20.29 24.43
C GLU A 671 -0.45 21.68 23.78
N ALA A 672 0.78 22.16 23.60
CA ALA A 672 1.06 23.42 22.91
C ALA A 672 0.74 23.38 21.40
N SER A 673 0.65 22.19 20.78
CA SER A 673 0.32 22.04 19.35
C SER A 673 -1.16 22.00 19.02
N LYS A 674 -2.02 21.62 19.97
CA LYS A 674 -3.48 21.58 19.74
C LYS A 674 -4.08 22.91 19.24
N PRO A 675 -3.69 24.09 19.77
CA PRO A 675 -4.17 25.37 19.23
C PRO A 675 -3.70 25.63 17.79
N MET A 676 -2.48 25.20 17.43
CA MET A 676 -1.95 25.36 16.07
C MET A 676 -2.76 24.56 15.06
N ASP A 677 -3.16 23.33 15.39
CA ASP A 677 -4.00 22.52 14.51
C ASP A 677 -5.39 23.14 14.30
N ALA A 678 -5.96 23.76 15.35
CA ALA A 678 -7.24 24.44 15.28
C ALA A 678 -7.17 25.72 14.44
N LEU A 679 -6.14 26.55 14.68
CA LEU A 679 -5.86 27.77 13.92
C LEU A 679 -5.58 27.46 12.45
N GLY A 680 -4.82 26.40 12.16
CA GLY A 680 -4.55 25.94 10.79
C GLY A 680 -5.84 25.61 10.03
N ARG A 681 -6.78 24.88 10.66
CA ARG A 681 -8.10 24.61 10.05
C ARG A 681 -8.92 25.87 9.80
N GLN A 682 -8.84 26.87 10.69
CA GLN A 682 -9.50 28.15 10.49
C GLN A 682 -8.88 28.95 9.35
N MET A 683 -7.55 28.95 9.23
CA MET A 683 -6.85 29.58 8.11
C MET A 683 -7.19 28.92 6.77
N ASP A 684 -7.28 27.59 6.71
CA ASP A 684 -7.72 26.88 5.50
C ASP A 684 -9.16 27.26 5.11
N GLY A 685 -10.05 27.42 6.09
CA GLY A 685 -11.43 27.85 5.87
C GLY A 685 -11.52 29.30 5.39
N LEU A 686 -10.83 30.22 6.05
CA LEU A 686 -10.76 31.63 5.68
C LEU A 686 -10.08 31.82 4.32
N GLY A 687 -9.04 31.04 4.00
CA GLY A 687 -8.36 31.06 2.71
C GLY A 687 -9.31 30.76 1.56
N ARG A 688 -10.14 29.70 1.69
CA ARG A 688 -11.19 29.39 0.69
C ARG A 688 -12.20 30.53 0.53
N GLN A 689 -12.66 31.12 1.63
CA GLN A 689 -13.59 32.25 1.58
C GLN A 689 -12.95 33.48 0.92
N MET A 690 -11.67 33.72 1.18
CA MET A 690 -10.91 34.82 0.59
C MET A 690 -10.72 34.62 -0.92
N ASP A 691 -10.43 33.39 -1.37
CA ASP A 691 -10.32 33.06 -2.78
C ASP A 691 -11.65 33.28 -3.51
N GLU A 692 -12.77 32.80 -2.94
CA GLU A 692 -14.09 33.02 -3.51
C GLU A 692 -14.48 34.50 -3.57
N ALA A 693 -14.22 35.25 -2.50
CA ALA A 693 -14.50 36.69 -2.45
C ALA A 693 -13.64 37.46 -3.45
N SER A 694 -12.36 37.10 -3.57
CA SER A 694 -11.43 37.73 -4.52
C SER A 694 -11.84 37.45 -5.96
N GLN A 695 -12.22 36.20 -6.29
CA GLN A 695 -12.71 35.86 -7.63
C GLN A 695 -14.02 36.59 -7.97
N ARG A 696 -14.94 36.78 -7.01
CA ARG A 696 -16.16 37.58 -7.20
C ARG A 696 -15.82 39.04 -7.48
N ALA A 697 -14.98 39.64 -6.62
CA ALA A 697 -14.54 41.02 -6.75
C ALA A 697 -13.82 41.27 -8.08
N GLU A 698 -13.02 40.31 -8.54
CA GLU A 698 -12.30 40.38 -9.81
C GLU A 698 -13.26 40.35 -11.01
N ARG A 699 -14.28 39.49 -11.01
CA ARG A 699 -15.31 39.48 -12.08
C ARG A 699 -16.04 40.81 -12.16
N GLU A 700 -16.47 41.36 -11.02
CA GLU A 700 -17.14 42.67 -10.97
C GLU A 700 -16.21 43.80 -11.43
N THR A 701 -14.94 43.75 -11.06
CA THR A 701 -13.94 44.74 -11.48
C THR A 701 -13.73 44.71 -12.99
N ARG A 702 -13.67 43.52 -13.61
CA ARG A 702 -13.58 43.39 -15.07
C ARG A 702 -14.84 43.89 -15.79
N GLN A 703 -16.02 43.64 -15.23
CA GLN A 703 -17.25 44.19 -15.77
C GLN A 703 -17.26 45.73 -15.72
N LEU A 704 -16.76 46.31 -14.63
CA LEU A 704 -16.60 47.75 -14.49
C LEU A 704 -15.60 48.36 -15.48
N ILE A 705 -14.51 47.65 -15.79
CA ILE A 705 -13.57 48.04 -16.86
C ILE A 705 -14.31 48.15 -18.19
N ALA A 706 -15.08 47.13 -18.57
CA ALA A 706 -15.85 47.12 -19.81
C ALA A 706 -16.89 48.26 -19.84
N GLU A 707 -17.69 48.42 -18.79
CA GLU A 707 -18.69 49.50 -18.69
C GLU A 707 -18.08 50.90 -18.77
N SER A 708 -16.92 51.12 -18.14
CA SER A 708 -16.23 52.41 -18.13
C SER A 708 -15.67 52.76 -19.51
N PHE A 709 -15.25 51.75 -20.26
CA PHE A 709 -14.81 51.91 -21.65
C PHE A 709 -16.00 52.27 -22.57
N ASP A 710 -17.10 51.51 -22.49
CA ASP A 710 -18.28 51.71 -23.34
C ASP A 710 -18.99 53.06 -23.08
N LYS A 711 -18.95 53.56 -21.84
CA LYS A 711 -19.52 54.86 -21.46
C LYS A 711 -18.60 56.05 -21.72
N GLY A 712 -17.39 55.83 -22.27
CA GLY A 712 -16.42 56.90 -22.54
C GLY A 712 -15.81 57.54 -21.29
N LEU A 713 -15.88 56.86 -20.14
CA LEU A 713 -15.31 57.34 -18.87
C LEU A 713 -13.80 57.05 -18.76
N ALA A 714 -13.29 56.14 -19.59
CA ALA A 714 -11.87 55.78 -19.67
C ALA A 714 -11.11 56.76 -20.58
N LYS A 715 -10.13 57.48 -20.01
CA LYS A 715 -9.25 58.38 -20.77
C LYS A 715 -7.92 57.68 -21.08
N PRO A 716 -7.40 57.74 -22.32
CA PRO A 716 -6.11 57.16 -22.63
C PRO A 716 -5.00 57.92 -21.90
N LEU A 717 -4.09 57.19 -21.26
CA LEU A 717 -2.89 57.78 -20.69
C LEU A 717 -1.90 58.05 -21.84
N PRO A 718 -1.38 59.29 -22.00
CA PRO A 718 -0.41 59.56 -23.05
C PRO A 718 0.84 58.69 -22.85
N GLN A 719 1.19 57.90 -23.86
CA GLN A 719 2.48 57.21 -23.90
C GLN A 719 3.56 58.29 -24.06
N ARG A 720 4.38 58.52 -23.04
CA ARG A 720 5.67 59.18 -23.26
C ARG A 720 6.50 58.23 -24.12
N GLN A 721 6.84 58.68 -25.31
CA GLN A 721 7.84 58.04 -26.18
C GLN A 721 9.18 57.93 -25.48
#